data_AF-A0A660WPT4-F1
#
_entry.id   AF-A0A660WPT4-F1
#
_cell.length_a   1.000
_cell.length_b   1.000
_cell.length_c   1.000
_cell.angle_alpha   90.00
_cell.angle_beta   90.00
_cell.angle_gamma   90.00
#
_symmetry.space_group_name_H-M   'P 1'
#
loop_
_entity.id
_entity.type
_entity.pdbx_description
1 polymer ?
#
loop_
_entity_poly.entity_id
_entity_poly.type
_entity_poly.pdbx_seq_one_letter_code
_entity_poly.pdbx_strand_id
1 'polypeptide(L)'
;TDYVLEVLEGESQPLHQETIKSKLNQLSQLIKGYKVTAPPERFNFAITIELTHSNPVLSTFTERKRINRLVERNIKDGGDILLQTQIDKEKIIITQDDLEEIKAKLPKVLKEYDIRGPDEIITDKKLLILLGLALGNIEIESHWGKEKLNEGDYFLVAGDNGPTTFLIAKYLIEGLRLAGINVIYLGCLRSGLLYSSIPYLNACGGLYITRSHVEVGTNGFKPVIGRTTLYAEMIQKLGQIIEKGEFRIAGKKGKLIGDIVYKVKDIDRKIRLQETEKLLTLLEKYPLKIAIDFGGGSATTDIELVREILGNYLVKLFRTEFDPYCIRGLPDPSRSDEVCLNHPQARIIEWSKSNREVIIFSFDLDVDRCAIIWEGTLYKGDLLFYPVIEYLLTIYKYKDYHKEFYYDARMSPSIVELINHFGGIAKIHPKGHSKVKRTQEEFLIKLATNLGYKSVEEFVRETGYTNYQIEYSLHPFVTTESGRSVDDALRFMFLWLYIFLKIREKYNNPNLTLKDYINSLKERKIISAWYTLSEQRTPMQEEYKKEIMNQMKDEIVKFFKDNPQFEHIFWKDFTKQTNSFTLIDIEGVYYFITPLGIFYWGWSNTSSKISFGAHSKNENDLLKLTEIMLSLYINIREKKPNLEKTSQTIQETETLALRELFKLNTNEEIEESIKRNYPQINLALKSLYNSYSEREDGGKELSLNISSLKQIASFLREGRLSEGNIQPEVSLPLAKWYEEIATDKGNSRLGFVLDVSESDLEKYFSKIKPYLKDKKAFIFVGMGGSINTVKIMRKFSQDERIIFIDTPDKMMIKGLVEELQGKGISLEEIGVIAISKSATTFETHTIVNILKEIYTQNKLDFTQNLIWLIDLPN
;
A
#
# COMPACT_ATOMS: atom_id res chain seq x y z
N THR A 1 33.07 23.64 26.87
CA THR A 1 33.17 24.62 27.96
C THR A 1 34.16 25.68 27.54
N ASP A 2 33.85 26.93 27.24
CA ASP A 2 32.61 27.69 27.12
C ASP A 2 32.96 28.85 26.16
N TYR A 3 32.24 29.00 25.05
CA TYR A 3 32.25 30.22 24.28
C TYR A 3 30.85 30.48 23.75
N VAL A 4 30.22 31.53 24.25
CA VAL A 4 28.98 32.12 23.73
C VAL A 4 29.38 33.19 22.73
N LEU A 5 28.94 33.05 21.47
CA LEU A 5 29.05 34.11 20.47
C LEU A 5 27.85 35.05 20.65
N GLU A 6 28.08 36.18 21.30
CA GLU A 6 27.11 37.26 21.40
C GLU A 6 27.25 38.15 20.16
N VAL A 7 26.21 38.20 19.31
CA VAL A 7 26.13 39.11 18.17
C VAL A 7 25.51 40.40 18.68
N LEU A 8 26.33 41.44 18.86
CA LEU A 8 25.85 42.78 19.18
C LEU A 8 25.16 43.39 17.94
N GLU A 9 23.89 43.76 18.07
CA GLU A 9 23.15 44.52 17.06
C GLU A 9 23.83 45.89 16.85
N GLY A 10 24.30 46.12 15.63
CA GLY A 10 24.86 47.39 15.20
C GLY A 10 24.73 47.53 13.68
N GLU A 11 24.43 48.74 13.21
CA GLU A 11 24.10 49.06 11.83
C GLU A 11 25.12 48.51 10.81
N SER A 12 24.62 47.94 9.71
CA SER A 12 25.45 47.31 8.70
C SER A 12 26.34 48.33 8.00
N GLN A 13 27.65 48.10 8.05
CA GLN A 13 28.60 48.73 7.13
C GLN A 13 29.18 47.66 6.18
N PRO A 14 29.36 47.99 4.89
CA PRO A 14 29.91 47.06 3.91
C PRO A 14 31.41 46.85 4.19
N LEU A 15 31.75 45.69 4.73
CA LEU A 15 33.15 45.29 4.96
C LEU A 15 33.77 44.76 3.67
N HIS A 16 34.80 45.45 3.17
CA HIS A 16 35.64 45.00 2.05
C HIS A 16 36.29 43.63 2.36
N GLN A 17 36.34 42.75 1.36
CA GLN A 17 36.87 41.37 1.43
C GLN A 17 38.25 41.25 2.09
N GLU A 18 39.12 42.26 1.95
CA GLU A 18 40.45 42.26 2.58
C GLU A 18 40.38 42.29 4.12
N THR A 19 39.37 42.95 4.68
CA THR A 19 39.18 43.04 6.14
C THR A 19 38.74 41.70 6.73
N ILE A 20 37.88 40.96 6.00
CA ILE A 20 37.45 39.61 6.37
C ILE A 20 38.64 38.64 6.34
N LYS A 21 39.48 38.72 5.30
CA LYS A 21 40.68 37.89 5.14
C LYS A 21 41.72 38.17 6.23
N SER A 22 41.88 39.44 6.62
CA SER A 22 42.76 39.86 7.72
C SER A 22 42.29 39.31 9.08
N LYS A 23 40.99 39.43 9.39
CA LYS A 23 40.42 38.91 10.66
C LYS A 23 40.42 37.38 10.73
N LEU A 24 40.19 36.69 9.61
CA LEU A 24 40.31 35.23 9.52
C LEU A 24 41.75 34.74 9.69
N ASN A 25 42.73 35.49 9.18
CA ASN A 25 44.15 35.19 9.39
C ASN A 25 44.59 35.39 10.85
N GLN A 26 44.04 36.38 11.56
CA GLN A 26 44.27 36.54 13.00
C GLN A 26 43.66 35.38 13.81
N LEU A 27 42.46 34.91 13.43
CA LEU A 27 41.85 33.71 14.03
C LEU A 27 42.68 32.44 13.78
N SER A 28 43.23 32.29 12.57
CA SER A 28 44.11 31.19 12.19
C SER A 28 45.40 31.16 13.01
N GLN A 29 45.96 32.32 13.38
CA GLN A 29 47.15 32.40 14.22
C GLN A 29 46.90 31.98 15.69
N LEU A 30 45.67 32.12 16.19
CA LEU A 30 45.29 31.72 17.55
C LEU A 30 45.11 30.20 17.73
N ILE A 31 45.06 29.43 16.64
CA ILE A 31 44.76 27.98 16.63
C ILE A 31 46.05 27.12 16.47
N LYS A 32 47.25 27.72 16.59
CA LYS A 32 48.53 26.99 16.42
C LYS A 32 48.78 25.95 17.53
N GLY A 33 48.42 24.69 17.24
CA GLY A 33 48.80 23.53 18.06
C GLY A 33 48.77 22.17 17.35
N TYR A 34 48.13 22.04 16.18
CA TYR A 34 48.02 20.75 15.49
C TYR A 34 48.82 20.72 14.18
N LYS A 35 49.75 19.76 14.11
CA LYS A 35 50.63 19.50 12.97
C LYS A 35 49.91 18.56 12.01
N VAL A 36 49.51 19.04 10.84
CA VAL A 36 49.11 18.18 9.71
C VAL A 36 50.30 18.10 8.75
N THR A 37 50.92 16.94 8.65
CA THR A 37 51.98 16.65 7.67
C THR A 37 51.36 16.27 6.33
N ALA A 38 51.64 17.05 5.29
CA ALA A 38 51.49 16.65 3.89
C ALA A 38 52.88 16.60 3.24
N PRO A 39 53.18 15.66 2.33
CA PRO A 39 54.21 15.85 1.32
C PRO A 39 53.60 16.35 -0.01
N PRO A 40 54.38 17.12 -0.80
CA PRO A 40 53.95 17.68 -2.08
C PRO A 40 54.30 16.77 -3.26
N GLU A 41 53.48 16.80 -4.32
CA GLU A 41 53.88 17.05 -5.71
C GLU A 41 52.99 16.36 -6.77
N ARG A 42 52.55 17.21 -7.71
CA ARG A 42 52.26 16.99 -9.14
C ARG A 42 52.17 15.55 -9.63
N PHE A 43 50.98 15.16 -10.07
CA PHE A 43 50.84 14.44 -11.35
C PHE A 43 49.49 14.79 -12.01
N ASN A 44 49.55 15.14 -13.29
CA ASN A 44 48.38 15.13 -14.18
C ASN A 44 48.02 13.66 -14.43
N PHE A 45 46.79 13.25 -14.14
CA PHE A 45 46.30 11.94 -14.56
C PHE A 45 44.86 12.03 -15.09
N ALA A 46 44.68 11.53 -16.31
CA ALA A 46 43.41 11.41 -16.99
C ALA A 46 42.66 10.15 -16.54
N ILE A 47 41.33 10.22 -16.54
CA ILE A 47 40.45 9.06 -16.41
C ILE A 47 40.32 8.43 -17.80
N THR A 48 40.97 7.28 -18.01
CA THR A 48 40.83 6.47 -19.22
C THR A 48 39.80 5.38 -18.96
N ILE A 49 38.68 5.40 -19.67
CA ILE A 49 37.82 4.24 -19.84
C ILE A 49 38.28 3.58 -21.13
N GLU A 50 38.94 2.43 -21.04
CA GLU A 50 39.23 1.61 -22.22
C GLU A 50 38.01 0.74 -22.53
N LEU A 51 37.15 1.27 -23.41
CA LEU A 51 36.19 0.47 -24.18
C LEU A 51 36.54 0.66 -25.66
N THR A 52 36.95 -0.42 -26.32
CA THR A 52 37.47 -0.40 -27.69
C THR A 52 36.36 -0.27 -28.73
N HIS A 53 36.13 0.94 -29.27
CA HIS A 53 36.13 1.30 -30.71
C HIS A 53 35.34 2.60 -31.05
N SER A 54 35.94 3.36 -31.99
CA SER A 54 35.71 4.71 -32.59
C SER A 54 34.41 4.90 -33.41
N ASN A 55 33.84 6.09 -33.79
CA ASN A 55 34.36 7.40 -34.25
C ASN A 55 33.17 8.43 -34.45
N PRO A 56 33.31 9.79 -34.39
CA PRO A 56 32.20 10.76 -34.51
C PRO A 56 32.27 11.72 -35.74
N VAL A 57 31.13 12.31 -36.16
CA VAL A 57 31.04 13.40 -37.17
C VAL A 57 30.06 14.51 -36.75
N LEU A 58 30.45 15.78 -37.02
CA LEU A 58 29.83 17.08 -36.68
C LEU A 58 28.64 17.52 -37.56
N SER A 59 27.71 18.34 -37.02
CA SER A 59 27.61 19.82 -37.27
C SER A 59 26.22 20.48 -37.06
N THR A 60 26.24 21.59 -36.29
CA THR A 60 25.52 22.91 -36.32
C THR A 60 24.09 23.13 -36.85
N PHE A 61 23.25 23.88 -36.10
CA PHE A 61 22.66 25.19 -36.51
C PHE A 61 21.97 25.96 -35.34
N THR A 62 21.60 27.23 -35.57
CA THR A 62 21.56 28.35 -34.58
C THR A 62 20.19 29.04 -34.51
N GLU A 63 19.59 29.22 -33.32
CA GLU A 63 18.70 30.38 -32.95
C GLU A 63 18.18 30.34 -31.48
N ARG A 64 19.08 30.55 -30.50
CA ARG A 64 18.77 30.59 -29.04
C ARG A 64 19.41 31.77 -28.29
N LYS A 65 19.80 32.81 -29.04
CA LYS A 65 20.87 33.77 -28.69
C LYS A 65 20.57 34.81 -27.60
N ARG A 66 19.38 34.85 -26.99
CA ARG A 66 19.01 35.94 -26.05
C ARG A 66 18.96 35.50 -24.57
N ILE A 67 18.51 34.27 -24.28
CA ILE A 67 18.54 33.69 -22.92
C ILE A 67 19.90 33.01 -22.64
N ASN A 68 20.51 32.40 -23.66
CA ASN A 68 21.84 31.78 -23.56
C ASN A 68 22.93 32.75 -23.09
N ARG A 69 22.86 34.06 -23.35
CA ARG A 69 23.93 35.00 -22.95
C ARG A 69 24.06 35.17 -21.44
N LEU A 70 22.99 34.93 -20.66
CA LEU A 70 23.02 35.01 -19.19
C LEU A 70 23.52 33.71 -18.54
N VAL A 71 23.23 32.58 -19.19
CA VAL A 71 23.71 31.24 -18.83
C VAL A 71 25.19 31.08 -19.24
N GLU A 72 25.57 31.46 -20.46
CA GLU A 72 26.95 31.46 -20.97
C GLU A 72 27.88 32.45 -20.25
N ARG A 73 27.39 33.62 -19.81
CA ARG A 73 28.22 34.59 -19.06
C ARG A 73 28.66 34.08 -17.69
N ASN A 74 27.89 33.17 -17.06
CA ASN A 74 28.22 32.63 -15.74
C ASN A 74 28.73 31.18 -15.78
N ILE A 75 28.50 30.42 -16.88
CA ILE A 75 29.14 29.13 -17.15
C ILE A 75 30.65 29.28 -17.39
N LYS A 76 31.15 30.49 -17.64
CA LYS A 76 32.57 30.72 -17.97
C LYS A 76 33.54 30.53 -16.80
N ASP A 77 33.14 30.63 -15.53
CA ASP A 77 34.11 30.68 -14.41
C ASP A 77 33.73 29.95 -13.10
N GLY A 78 32.84 28.94 -13.10
CA GLY A 78 32.61 28.16 -11.86
C GLY A 78 31.77 26.89 -12.04
N GLY A 79 32.43 25.72 -12.05
CA GLY A 79 31.79 24.46 -11.68
C GLY A 79 31.75 24.32 -10.16
N ASP A 80 31.04 23.34 -9.60
CA ASP A 80 31.19 22.97 -8.19
C ASP A 80 32.61 22.42 -8.00
N ILE A 81 33.56 23.31 -7.68
CA ILE A 81 34.99 23.01 -7.61
C ILE A 81 35.22 21.89 -6.60
N LEU A 82 34.45 21.84 -5.51
CA LEU A 82 34.61 20.85 -4.46
C LEU A 82 34.15 19.46 -4.93
N LEU A 83 32.94 19.34 -5.49
CA LEU A 83 32.43 18.07 -6.01
C LEU A 83 33.28 17.58 -7.19
N GLN A 84 33.66 18.47 -8.11
CA GLN A 84 34.55 18.15 -9.22
C GLN A 84 35.91 17.64 -8.71
N THR A 85 36.50 18.33 -7.74
CA THR A 85 37.78 17.91 -7.12
C THR A 85 37.65 16.56 -6.41
N GLN A 86 36.52 16.27 -5.77
CA GLN A 86 36.29 14.97 -5.13
C GLN A 86 36.09 13.83 -6.15
N ILE A 87 35.46 14.10 -7.30
CA ILE A 87 35.31 13.13 -8.38
C ILE A 87 36.68 12.86 -9.02
N ASP A 88 37.42 13.91 -9.36
CA ASP A 88 38.69 13.80 -10.09
C ASP A 88 39.83 13.14 -9.28
N LYS A 89 39.71 13.11 -7.94
CA LYS A 89 40.69 12.47 -7.04
C LYS A 89 40.59 10.94 -6.98
N GLU A 90 39.45 10.35 -7.36
CA GLU A 90 39.22 8.91 -7.27
C GLU A 90 39.39 8.25 -8.65
N LYS A 91 40.40 7.39 -8.80
CA LYS A 91 40.55 6.55 -10.00
C LYS A 91 39.70 5.29 -9.84
N ILE A 92 38.62 5.19 -10.59
CA ILE A 92 37.76 4.00 -10.63
C ILE A 92 37.93 3.32 -11.99
N ILE A 93 38.33 2.05 -11.95
CA ILE A 93 38.42 1.17 -13.12
C ILE A 93 37.28 0.15 -13.01
N ILE A 94 36.56 -0.04 -14.10
CA ILE A 94 35.48 -1.04 -14.22
C ILE A 94 35.99 -2.13 -15.16
N THR A 95 36.16 -3.34 -14.63
CA THR A 95 36.60 -4.53 -15.37
C THR A 95 35.40 -5.31 -15.91
N GLN A 96 35.67 -6.35 -16.72
CA GLN A 96 34.62 -7.25 -17.16
C GLN A 96 34.01 -8.05 -15.99
N ASP A 97 34.82 -8.45 -15.00
CA ASP A 97 34.34 -9.16 -13.80
C ASP A 97 33.41 -8.25 -12.97
N ASP A 98 33.74 -6.97 -12.86
CA ASP A 98 32.87 -5.98 -12.21
C ASP A 98 31.51 -5.88 -12.93
N LEU A 99 31.51 -5.94 -14.27
CA LEU A 99 30.28 -5.89 -15.05
C LEU A 99 29.37 -7.09 -14.76
N GLU A 100 29.93 -8.30 -14.65
CA GLU A 100 29.17 -9.50 -14.29
C GLU A 100 28.62 -9.43 -12.86
N GLU A 101 29.40 -8.92 -11.90
CA GLU A 101 28.92 -8.70 -10.53
C GLU A 101 27.77 -7.68 -10.49
N ILE A 102 27.89 -6.60 -11.28
CA ILE A 102 26.86 -5.55 -11.37
C ILE A 102 25.59 -6.08 -12.02
N LYS A 103 25.69 -6.89 -13.09
CA LYS A 103 24.52 -7.54 -13.72
C LYS A 103 23.69 -8.31 -12.70
N ALA A 104 24.34 -9.04 -11.78
CA ALA A 104 23.65 -9.75 -10.70
C ALA A 104 22.97 -8.82 -9.66
N LYS A 105 23.39 -7.56 -9.55
CA LYS A 105 22.79 -6.54 -8.67
C LYS A 105 21.62 -5.79 -9.32
N LEU A 106 21.58 -5.66 -10.66
CA LEU A 106 20.57 -4.86 -11.37
C LEU A 106 19.11 -5.20 -10.99
N PRO A 107 18.68 -6.48 -10.93
CA PRO A 107 17.31 -6.81 -10.54
C PRO A 107 16.94 -6.35 -9.12
N LYS A 108 17.93 -6.17 -8.25
CA LYS A 108 17.73 -5.72 -6.87
C LYS A 108 17.49 -4.21 -6.78
N VAL A 109 17.92 -3.44 -7.79
CA VAL A 109 17.80 -1.98 -7.81
C VAL A 109 16.82 -1.42 -8.84
N LEU A 110 16.59 -2.09 -9.97
CA LEU A 110 15.66 -1.63 -11.01
C LEU A 110 14.22 -2.00 -10.63
N LYS A 111 13.43 -1.03 -10.14
CA LYS A 111 12.01 -1.22 -9.76
C LYS A 111 11.08 -0.73 -10.88
N GLU A 112 9.77 -0.82 -10.68
CA GLU A 112 8.80 -0.38 -11.69
C GLU A 112 8.71 1.16 -11.82
N TYR A 113 8.87 1.92 -10.74
CA TYR A 113 8.65 3.38 -10.79
C TYR A 113 9.91 4.21 -10.52
N ASP A 114 10.95 3.59 -9.96
CA ASP A 114 12.23 4.22 -9.64
C ASP A 114 13.38 3.19 -9.66
N ILE A 115 14.61 3.68 -9.50
CA ILE A 115 15.77 2.84 -9.22
C ILE A 115 16.01 2.95 -7.72
N ARG A 116 15.91 1.86 -6.98
CA ARG A 116 15.97 1.86 -5.51
C ARG A 116 16.52 0.56 -4.97
N GLY A 117 17.41 0.64 -3.99
CA GLY A 117 17.95 -0.52 -3.30
C GLY A 117 18.35 -0.21 -1.86
N PRO A 118 18.71 -1.25 -1.10
CA PRO A 118 19.32 -1.06 0.21
C PRO A 118 20.70 -0.40 0.03
N ASP A 119 21.14 0.38 1.02
CA ASP A 119 22.35 1.20 0.94
C ASP A 119 23.59 0.35 0.59
N GLU A 120 23.67 -0.91 1.03
CA GLU A 120 24.79 -1.82 0.72
C GLU A 120 24.93 -2.13 -0.78
N ILE A 121 23.85 -1.98 -1.55
CA ILE A 121 23.85 -2.21 -3.00
C ILE A 121 23.86 -0.87 -3.74
N ILE A 122 22.96 0.06 -3.40
CA ILE A 122 22.75 1.29 -4.18
C ILE A 122 23.88 2.32 -3.98
N THR A 123 24.80 2.10 -3.04
CA THR A 123 26.01 2.93 -2.87
C THR A 123 27.25 2.37 -3.58
N ASP A 124 27.13 1.25 -4.30
CA ASP A 124 28.20 0.73 -5.14
C ASP A 124 28.55 1.75 -6.24
N LYS A 125 29.77 2.29 -6.15
CA LYS A 125 30.28 3.35 -7.03
C LYS A 125 30.28 2.94 -8.50
N LYS A 126 30.64 1.69 -8.80
CA LYS A 126 30.76 1.19 -10.19
C LYS A 126 29.36 1.02 -10.79
N LEU A 127 28.44 0.44 -10.02
CA LEU A 127 27.01 0.36 -10.39
C LEU A 127 26.45 1.75 -10.72
N LEU A 128 26.69 2.74 -9.86
CA LEU A 128 26.20 4.11 -10.06
C LEU A 128 26.81 4.79 -11.30
N ILE A 129 28.11 4.61 -11.56
CA ILE A 129 28.74 5.12 -12.79
C ILE A 129 28.09 4.47 -14.02
N LEU A 130 27.88 3.15 -14.02
CA LEU A 130 27.24 2.45 -15.14
C LEU A 130 25.78 2.86 -15.32
N LEU A 131 25.03 3.10 -14.25
CA LEU A 131 23.66 3.62 -14.31
C LEU A 131 23.62 5.05 -14.88
N GLY A 132 24.55 5.91 -14.47
CA GLY A 132 24.69 7.26 -15.02
C GLY A 132 25.06 7.23 -16.50
N LEU A 133 25.97 6.33 -16.88
CA LEU A 133 26.40 6.14 -18.27
C LEU A 133 25.26 5.57 -19.14
N ALA A 134 24.50 4.61 -18.62
CA ALA A 134 23.31 4.07 -19.26
C ALA A 134 22.23 5.14 -19.45
N LEU A 135 22.00 5.99 -18.45
CA LEU A 135 21.09 7.15 -18.56
C LEU A 135 21.56 8.10 -19.67
N GLY A 136 22.85 8.42 -19.74
CA GLY A 136 23.39 9.29 -20.82
C GLY A 136 23.29 8.69 -22.22
N ASN A 137 23.05 7.37 -22.31
CA ASN A 137 22.91 6.58 -23.53
C ASN A 137 21.46 6.16 -23.82
N ILE A 138 20.51 6.49 -22.95
CA ILE A 138 19.15 6.01 -23.10
C ILE A 138 18.43 6.74 -24.24
N GLU A 139 17.64 5.96 -24.95
CA GLU A 139 16.63 6.42 -25.89
C GLU A 139 15.32 5.74 -25.51
N ILE A 140 14.22 6.47 -25.41
CA ILE A 140 12.91 5.94 -25.04
C ILE A 140 11.87 6.40 -26.04
N GLU A 141 10.85 5.57 -26.24
CA GLU A 141 9.64 5.95 -26.97
C GLU A 141 8.60 6.37 -25.93
N SER A 142 8.06 7.58 -26.04
CA SER A 142 6.99 8.09 -25.18
C SER A 142 5.82 8.59 -26.02
N HIS A 143 4.77 9.07 -25.35
CA HIS A 143 3.64 9.70 -26.03
C HIS A 143 4.00 11.08 -26.62
N TRP A 144 5.22 11.58 -26.35
CA TRP A 144 5.83 12.75 -26.99
C TRP A 144 6.74 12.36 -28.18
N GLY A 145 6.81 11.06 -28.51
CA GLY A 145 7.69 10.49 -29.51
C GLY A 145 9.02 10.00 -28.91
N LYS A 146 10.04 9.92 -29.76
CA LYS A 146 11.37 9.44 -29.39
C LYS A 146 12.16 10.49 -28.61
N GLU A 147 12.47 10.19 -27.35
CA GLU A 147 13.23 11.06 -26.45
C GLU A 147 14.58 10.40 -26.09
N LYS A 148 15.68 11.18 -26.09
CA LYS A 148 17.03 10.68 -25.81
C LYS A 148 17.96 11.78 -25.29
N LEU A 149 19.11 11.37 -24.75
CA LEU A 149 20.21 12.28 -24.41
C LEU A 149 21.36 12.20 -25.44
N ASN A 150 21.81 13.34 -25.91
CA ASN A 150 22.93 13.49 -26.84
C ASN A 150 24.11 14.20 -26.16
N GLU A 151 25.30 14.01 -26.71
CA GLU A 151 26.49 14.73 -26.23
C GLU A 151 26.26 16.25 -26.27
N GLY A 152 26.62 16.93 -25.19
CA GLY A 152 26.42 18.37 -25.02
C GLY A 152 25.05 18.78 -24.48
N ASP A 153 24.08 17.87 -24.37
CA ASP A 153 22.80 18.15 -23.72
C ASP A 153 23.01 18.48 -22.23
N TYR A 154 22.11 19.29 -21.67
CA TYR A 154 22.11 19.61 -20.25
C TYR A 154 21.16 18.69 -19.49
N PHE A 155 21.57 18.24 -18.31
CA PHE A 155 20.79 17.34 -17.46
C PHE A 155 20.87 17.77 -16.00
N LEU A 156 19.72 17.85 -15.32
CA LEU A 156 19.66 18.33 -13.93
C LEU A 156 19.86 17.18 -12.94
N VAL A 157 20.63 17.40 -11.88
CA VAL A 157 20.75 16.46 -10.76
C VAL A 157 20.51 17.19 -9.45
N ALA A 158 19.59 16.68 -8.63
CA ALA A 158 19.38 17.11 -7.25
C ALA A 158 18.99 15.90 -6.41
N GLY A 159 18.85 16.10 -5.11
CA GLY A 159 18.28 15.09 -4.24
C GLY A 159 17.78 15.65 -2.93
N ASP A 160 17.27 14.74 -2.11
CA ASP A 160 16.96 15.02 -0.72
C ASP A 160 18.23 15.24 0.13
N ASN A 161 18.05 15.32 1.45
CA ASN A 161 19.14 15.46 2.41
C ASN A 161 19.51 14.12 3.08
N GLY A 162 19.19 12.98 2.46
CA GLY A 162 19.53 11.66 2.99
C GLY A 162 21.05 11.42 3.09
N PRO A 163 21.50 10.51 3.98
CA PRO A 163 22.92 10.33 4.29
C PRO A 163 23.75 9.84 3.09
N THR A 164 23.15 9.05 2.19
CA THR A 164 23.83 8.49 1.01
C THR A 164 23.59 9.30 -0.28
N THR A 165 22.73 10.32 -0.25
CA THR A 165 22.29 11.07 -1.43
C THR A 165 23.42 11.79 -2.16
N PHE A 166 24.34 12.42 -1.43
CA PHE A 166 25.50 13.09 -2.03
C PHE A 166 26.45 12.10 -2.73
N LEU A 167 26.69 10.94 -2.12
CA LEU A 167 27.52 9.88 -2.69
C LEU A 167 26.90 9.34 -3.99
N ILE A 168 25.60 9.08 -3.97
CA ILE A 168 24.86 8.61 -5.14
C ILE A 168 24.93 9.64 -6.27
N ALA A 169 24.73 10.92 -5.96
CA ALA A 169 24.84 12.01 -6.93
C ALA A 169 26.21 12.04 -7.59
N LYS A 170 27.28 12.00 -6.77
CA LYS A 170 28.68 12.06 -7.23
C LYS A 170 28.96 11.07 -8.37
N TYR A 171 28.58 9.80 -8.21
CA TYR A 171 28.92 8.75 -9.16
C TYR A 171 27.96 8.67 -10.35
N LEU A 172 26.67 9.01 -10.18
CA LEU A 172 25.74 9.14 -11.31
C LEU A 172 26.12 10.30 -12.22
N ILE A 173 26.52 11.44 -11.64
CA ILE A 173 27.02 12.61 -12.37
C ILE A 173 28.23 12.21 -13.22
N GLU A 174 29.16 11.44 -12.67
CA GLU A 174 30.33 10.99 -13.41
C GLU A 174 29.96 10.11 -14.61
N GLY A 175 29.06 9.13 -14.42
CA GLY A 175 28.53 8.31 -15.52
C GLY A 175 27.90 9.13 -16.64
N LEU A 176 27.03 10.09 -16.29
CA LEU A 176 26.39 10.99 -17.26
C LEU A 176 27.43 11.81 -18.05
N ARG A 177 28.45 12.33 -17.37
CA ARG A 177 29.51 13.13 -18.00
C ARG A 177 30.37 12.31 -18.94
N LEU A 178 30.63 11.04 -18.63
CA LEU A 178 31.35 10.11 -19.51
C LEU A 178 30.58 9.86 -20.83
N ALA A 179 29.24 9.89 -20.78
CA ALA A 179 28.40 9.86 -21.98
C ALA A 179 28.32 11.21 -22.73
N GLY A 180 29.09 12.22 -22.30
CA GLY A 180 29.15 13.56 -22.91
C GLY A 180 28.09 14.54 -22.43
N ILE A 181 27.31 14.20 -21.40
CA ILE A 181 26.19 15.02 -20.92
C ILE A 181 26.70 16.11 -19.97
N ASN A 182 26.30 17.36 -20.20
CA ASN A 182 26.57 18.46 -19.28
C ASN A 182 25.61 18.35 -18.08
N VAL A 183 26.16 18.22 -16.87
CA VAL A 183 25.35 18.04 -15.67
C VAL A 183 25.29 19.35 -14.87
N ILE A 184 24.07 19.76 -14.53
CA ILE A 184 23.79 20.86 -13.62
C ILE A 184 23.41 20.25 -12.27
N TYR A 185 24.31 20.35 -11.30
CA TYR A 185 24.07 19.88 -9.94
C TYR A 185 23.45 21.00 -9.09
N LEU A 186 22.25 20.76 -8.55
CA LEU A 186 21.49 21.72 -7.77
C LEU A 186 21.52 21.44 -6.26
N GLY A 187 22.24 20.40 -5.83
CA GLY A 187 22.35 20.05 -4.41
C GLY A 187 21.02 19.57 -3.83
N CYS A 188 20.70 20.04 -2.62
CA CYS A 188 19.46 19.70 -1.92
C CYS A 188 18.35 20.73 -2.19
N LEU A 189 17.23 20.26 -2.75
CA LEU A 189 15.99 21.00 -2.99
C LEU A 189 14.85 20.01 -3.18
N ARG A 190 13.59 20.45 -3.23
CA ARG A 190 12.42 19.57 -3.43
C ARG A 190 12.35 18.94 -4.82
N SER A 191 11.81 17.73 -4.93
CA SER A 191 11.65 17.03 -6.21
C SER A 191 10.85 17.81 -7.26
N GLY A 192 9.71 18.38 -6.88
CA GLY A 192 8.90 19.23 -7.75
C GLY A 192 9.65 20.44 -8.32
N LEU A 193 10.59 21.01 -7.56
CA LEU A 193 11.44 22.12 -8.03
C LEU A 193 12.48 21.66 -9.06
N LEU A 194 13.06 20.46 -8.91
CA LEU A 194 13.92 19.89 -9.96
C LEU A 194 13.14 19.71 -11.27
N TYR A 195 11.98 19.05 -11.21
CA TYR A 195 11.21 18.71 -12.40
C TYR A 195 10.64 19.94 -13.12
N SER A 196 10.16 20.94 -12.38
CA SER A 196 9.72 22.21 -12.97
C SER A 196 10.88 23.01 -13.57
N SER A 197 12.11 22.84 -13.09
CA SER A 197 13.28 23.57 -13.59
C SER A 197 13.84 23.08 -14.93
N ILE A 198 13.50 21.86 -15.35
CA ILE A 198 13.95 21.28 -16.63
C ILE A 198 13.73 22.25 -17.81
N PRO A 199 12.51 22.78 -18.06
CA PRO A 199 12.29 23.74 -19.12
C PRO A 199 12.99 25.10 -18.91
N TYR A 200 13.05 25.64 -17.69
CA TYR A 200 13.67 26.96 -17.44
C TYR A 200 15.17 26.95 -17.68
N LEU A 201 15.82 25.84 -17.36
CA LEU A 201 17.24 25.63 -17.58
C LEU A 201 17.56 25.00 -18.93
N ASN A 202 16.53 24.75 -19.75
CA ASN A 202 16.66 24.18 -21.07
C ASN A 202 17.46 22.87 -21.04
N ALA A 203 17.17 22.06 -20.03
CA ALA A 203 17.71 20.72 -19.87
C ALA A 203 16.86 19.71 -20.65
N CYS A 204 17.49 18.64 -21.09
CA CYS A 204 16.85 17.51 -21.77
C CYS A 204 16.35 16.45 -20.79
N GLY A 205 16.41 16.70 -19.48
CA GLY A 205 15.98 15.78 -18.45
C GLY A 205 16.51 16.17 -17.07
N GLY A 206 16.20 15.33 -16.10
CA GLY A 206 16.75 15.46 -14.76
C GLY A 206 16.61 14.18 -13.95
N LEU A 207 17.28 14.16 -12.80
CA LEU A 207 17.35 13.04 -11.90
C LEU A 207 17.23 13.56 -10.47
N TYR A 208 16.27 13.01 -9.74
CA TYR A 208 16.10 13.29 -8.33
C TYR A 208 16.49 12.10 -7.47
N ILE A 209 17.44 12.26 -6.56
CA ILE A 209 17.96 11.19 -5.70
C ILE A 209 17.25 11.24 -4.35
N THR A 210 16.63 10.13 -3.97
CA THR A 210 15.70 10.11 -2.85
C THR A 210 15.36 8.71 -2.34
N ARG A 211 15.16 8.60 -1.03
CA ARG A 211 14.44 7.47 -0.42
C ARG A 211 12.95 7.74 -0.19
N SER A 212 12.49 8.98 -0.41
CA SER A 212 11.13 9.44 -0.14
C SER A 212 10.76 9.12 1.32
N HIS A 213 9.57 8.61 1.57
CA HIS A 213 9.04 8.22 2.88
C HIS A 213 9.63 6.93 3.50
N VAL A 214 10.51 6.18 2.82
CA VAL A 214 11.01 4.87 3.32
C VAL A 214 12.06 5.07 4.42
N GLU A 215 12.18 4.09 5.32
CA GLU A 215 13.18 4.06 6.40
C GLU A 215 14.62 4.25 5.90
N VAL A 216 15.47 4.77 6.81
CA VAL A 216 16.92 4.91 6.58
C VAL A 216 17.56 3.53 6.38
N GLY A 217 18.55 3.43 5.50
CA GLY A 217 19.14 2.16 5.06
C GLY A 217 18.74 1.76 3.63
N THR A 218 17.90 2.56 2.98
CA THR A 218 17.59 2.44 1.55
C THR A 218 17.72 3.81 0.88
N ASN A 219 18.08 3.82 -0.40
CA ASN A 219 18.06 5.02 -1.21
C ASN A 219 17.82 4.66 -2.70
N GLY A 220 17.67 5.67 -3.53
CA GLY A 220 17.33 5.50 -4.94
C GLY A 220 17.30 6.80 -5.70
N PHE A 221 16.77 6.75 -6.91
CA PHE A 221 16.60 7.92 -7.77
C PHE A 221 15.51 7.75 -8.82
N LYS A 222 14.94 8.88 -9.24
CA LYS A 222 13.80 9.02 -10.15
C LYS A 222 14.21 9.86 -11.38
N PRO A 223 14.59 9.24 -12.51
CA PRO A 223 15.00 9.94 -13.72
C PRO A 223 13.83 10.37 -14.60
N VAL A 224 13.98 11.52 -15.26
CA VAL A 224 13.11 12.08 -16.29
C VAL A 224 13.96 12.37 -17.53
N ILE A 225 13.53 11.88 -18.70
CA ILE A 225 14.13 12.20 -19.99
C ILE A 225 13.09 12.98 -20.80
N GLY A 226 13.46 14.18 -21.24
CA GLY A 226 12.57 15.15 -21.86
C GLY A 226 11.39 15.49 -20.93
N ARG A 227 10.19 15.02 -21.29
CA ARG A 227 8.96 15.14 -20.49
C ARG A 227 8.61 13.88 -19.70
N THR A 228 9.23 12.76 -20.06
CA THR A 228 8.82 11.45 -19.58
C THR A 228 9.57 11.04 -18.33
N THR A 229 8.84 10.87 -17.22
CA THR A 229 9.34 10.12 -16.06
C THR A 229 9.54 8.67 -16.47
N LEU A 230 10.72 8.10 -16.23
CA LEU A 230 10.96 6.69 -16.60
C LEU A 230 10.18 5.77 -15.65
N TYR A 231 9.52 4.76 -16.21
CA TYR A 231 8.86 3.69 -15.47
C TYR A 231 8.86 2.38 -16.27
N ALA A 232 8.62 1.27 -15.59
CA ALA A 232 8.50 -0.08 -16.11
C ALA A 232 9.62 -0.43 -17.11
N GLU A 233 9.26 -0.74 -18.35
CA GLU A 233 10.20 -1.12 -19.42
C GLU A 233 11.28 -0.06 -19.69
N MET A 234 10.98 1.22 -19.48
CA MET A 234 11.97 2.30 -19.64
C MET A 234 13.10 2.21 -18.61
N ILE A 235 12.79 1.80 -17.38
CA ILE A 235 13.79 1.55 -16.33
C ILE A 235 14.58 0.28 -16.64
N GLN A 236 13.89 -0.79 -17.08
CA GLN A 236 14.56 -2.05 -17.46
C GLN A 236 15.53 -1.86 -18.64
N LYS A 237 15.24 -0.91 -19.54
CA LYS A 237 16.15 -0.54 -20.64
C LYS A 237 17.53 -0.06 -20.14
N LEU A 238 17.61 0.57 -18.97
CA LEU A 238 18.90 0.93 -18.37
C LEU A 238 19.72 -0.32 -18.06
N GLY A 239 19.08 -1.34 -17.48
CA GLY A 239 19.72 -2.63 -17.22
C GLY A 239 20.20 -3.30 -18.50
N GLN A 240 19.37 -3.30 -19.55
CA GLN A 240 19.75 -3.85 -20.86
C GLN A 240 20.94 -3.14 -21.50
N ILE A 241 21.04 -1.81 -21.35
CA ILE A 241 22.21 -1.05 -21.84
C ILE A 241 23.47 -1.49 -21.08
N ILE A 242 23.37 -1.63 -19.76
CA ILE A 242 24.50 -2.10 -18.93
C ILE A 242 24.87 -3.54 -19.29
N GLU A 243 23.89 -4.42 -19.46
CA GLU A 243 24.12 -5.83 -19.76
C GLU A 243 24.85 -6.04 -21.08
N LYS A 244 24.53 -5.23 -22.09
CA LYS A 244 25.22 -5.24 -23.39
C LYS A 244 26.66 -4.75 -23.30
N GLY A 245 26.97 -3.87 -22.35
CA GLY A 245 28.30 -3.26 -22.21
C GLY A 245 28.67 -2.28 -23.35
N GLU A 246 27.74 -2.02 -24.26
CA GLU A 246 27.92 -1.14 -25.42
C GLU A 246 27.44 0.28 -25.07
N PHE A 247 28.37 1.13 -24.65
CA PHE A 247 28.08 2.52 -24.30
C PHE A 247 28.70 3.48 -25.32
N ARG A 248 27.98 4.55 -25.68
CA ARG A 248 28.63 5.76 -26.19
C ARG A 248 29.45 6.37 -25.06
N ILE A 249 30.77 6.33 -25.22
CA ILE A 249 31.70 7.13 -24.44
C ILE A 249 32.07 8.35 -25.26
N ALA A 250 31.81 9.54 -24.73
CA ALA A 250 32.13 10.77 -25.44
C ALA A 250 33.65 10.99 -25.47
N GLY A 251 34.16 11.46 -26.60
CA GLY A 251 35.59 11.83 -26.74
C GLY A 251 36.01 12.95 -25.78
N LYS A 252 35.05 13.69 -25.22
CA LYS A 252 35.24 14.65 -24.15
C LYS A 252 34.13 14.51 -23.11
N LYS A 253 34.51 14.45 -21.83
CA LYS A 253 33.54 14.46 -20.73
C LYS A 253 32.68 15.73 -20.76
N GLY A 254 31.39 15.56 -20.47
CA GLY A 254 30.48 16.67 -20.25
C GLY A 254 30.91 17.56 -19.07
N LYS A 255 30.44 18.79 -19.06
CA LYS A 255 30.74 19.77 -18.00
C LYS A 255 29.96 19.45 -16.73
N LEU A 256 30.53 19.74 -15.57
CA LEU A 256 29.80 19.84 -14.31
C LEU A 256 29.59 21.31 -13.97
N ILE A 257 28.34 21.70 -13.74
CA ILE A 257 27.92 23.06 -13.42
C ILE A 257 27.28 23.01 -12.03
N GLY A 258 27.82 23.79 -11.11
CA GLY A 258 27.32 23.95 -9.74
C GLY A 258 26.86 25.37 -9.47
N ASP A 259 26.58 25.68 -8.21
CA ASP A 259 26.38 27.05 -7.72
C ASP A 259 25.32 27.87 -8.49
N ILE A 260 24.24 27.22 -8.94
CA ILE A 260 23.08 27.93 -9.53
C ILE A 260 21.76 27.64 -8.80
N VAL A 261 21.77 26.86 -7.72
CA VAL A 261 20.55 26.53 -6.95
C VAL A 261 19.80 27.78 -6.47
N TYR A 262 20.51 28.84 -6.09
CA TYR A 262 19.89 30.10 -5.68
C TYR A 262 19.08 30.76 -6.81
N LYS A 263 19.50 30.61 -8.08
CA LYS A 263 18.76 31.15 -9.24
C LYS A 263 17.47 30.37 -9.47
N VAL A 264 17.57 29.05 -9.36
CA VAL A 264 16.40 28.17 -9.45
C VAL A 264 15.39 28.51 -8.37
N LYS A 265 15.84 28.70 -7.13
CA LYS A 265 14.99 29.13 -6.01
C LYS A 265 14.41 30.53 -6.17
N ASP A 266 15.17 31.49 -6.69
CA ASP A 266 14.66 32.85 -6.96
C ASP A 266 13.58 32.86 -8.05
N ILE A 267 13.74 32.05 -9.10
CA ILE A 267 12.70 31.85 -10.12
C ILE A 267 11.45 31.24 -9.50
N ASP A 268 11.60 30.14 -8.74
CA ASP A 268 10.48 29.48 -8.05
C ASP A 268 9.74 30.45 -7.11
N ARG A 269 10.48 31.18 -6.27
CA ARG A 269 9.94 32.19 -5.37
C ARG A 269 9.06 33.20 -6.10
N LYS A 270 9.53 33.77 -7.22
CA LYS A 270 8.75 34.74 -8.01
C LYS A 270 7.45 34.13 -8.55
N ILE A 271 7.51 32.90 -9.06
CA ILE A 271 6.34 32.20 -9.58
C ILE A 271 5.34 31.92 -8.45
N ARG A 272 5.81 31.41 -7.31
CA ARG A 272 4.94 31.08 -6.17
C ARG A 272 4.30 32.33 -5.56
N LEU A 273 5.00 33.46 -5.47
CA LEU A 273 4.42 34.73 -5.04
C LEU A 273 3.29 35.19 -5.99
N GLN A 274 3.49 35.06 -7.31
CA GLN A 274 2.45 35.38 -8.30
C GLN A 274 1.24 34.44 -8.18
N GLU A 275 1.46 33.14 -8.01
CA GLU A 275 0.37 32.16 -7.88
C GLU A 275 -0.43 32.31 -6.59
N THR A 276 0.17 32.87 -5.55
CA THR A 276 -0.44 33.01 -4.21
C THR A 276 -0.97 34.41 -3.91
N GLU A 277 -0.91 35.35 -4.86
CA GLU A 277 -1.40 36.72 -4.68
C GLU A 277 -2.86 36.76 -4.16
N LYS A 278 -3.74 35.93 -4.73
CA LYS A 278 -5.15 35.85 -4.31
C LYS A 278 -5.39 35.07 -3.02
N LEU A 279 -4.43 34.23 -2.61
CA LEU A 279 -4.53 33.45 -1.37
C LEU A 279 -4.53 34.38 -0.16
N LEU A 280 -3.67 35.40 -0.16
CA LEU A 280 -3.58 36.38 0.93
C LEU A 280 -4.89 37.14 1.13
N THR A 281 -5.50 37.65 0.05
CA THR A 281 -6.80 38.32 0.11
C THR A 281 -7.90 37.40 0.68
N LEU A 282 -7.86 36.11 0.36
CA LEU A 282 -8.81 35.14 0.92
C LEU A 282 -8.54 34.85 2.39
N LEU A 283 -7.27 34.79 2.82
CA LEU A 283 -6.91 34.61 4.23
C LEU A 283 -7.30 35.81 5.08
N GLU A 284 -7.32 37.02 4.53
CA GLU A 284 -7.86 38.21 5.20
C GLU A 284 -9.37 38.10 5.42
N LYS A 285 -10.11 37.66 4.40
CA LYS A 285 -11.57 37.53 4.45
C LYS A 285 -12.05 36.31 5.25
N TYR A 286 -11.32 35.21 5.17
CA TYR A 286 -11.63 33.93 5.81
C TYR A 286 -10.40 33.40 6.55
N PRO A 287 -10.03 33.98 7.71
CA PRO A 287 -8.80 33.63 8.42
C PRO A 287 -8.68 32.14 8.74
N LEU A 288 -7.50 31.59 8.47
CA LEU A 288 -7.12 30.22 8.80
C LEU A 288 -5.69 30.22 9.35
N LYS A 289 -5.52 29.72 10.57
CA LYS A 289 -4.19 29.54 11.17
C LYS A 289 -3.55 28.30 10.58
N ILE A 290 -2.32 28.42 10.11
CA ILE A 290 -1.60 27.39 9.38
C ILE A 290 -0.34 27.01 10.14
N ALA A 291 -0.09 25.72 10.28
CA ALA A 291 1.18 25.17 10.67
C ALA A 291 1.74 24.26 9.57
N ILE A 292 3.05 24.11 9.52
CA ILE A 292 3.71 23.29 8.52
C ILE A 292 4.76 22.41 9.19
N ASP A 293 4.74 21.14 8.84
CA ASP A 293 5.74 20.16 9.19
C ASP A 293 6.61 19.82 7.99
N PHE A 294 7.87 20.25 8.06
CA PHE A 294 8.85 20.10 6.98
C PHE A 294 9.52 18.72 6.95
N GLY A 295 9.19 17.83 7.90
CA GLY A 295 9.71 16.46 7.91
C GLY A 295 11.20 16.33 8.24
N GLY A 296 11.92 17.43 8.46
CA GLY A 296 13.38 17.46 8.50
C GLY A 296 14.05 17.15 7.15
N GLY A 297 13.27 17.13 6.06
CA GLY A 297 13.69 16.77 4.71
C GLY A 297 14.06 17.94 3.82
N SER A 298 13.99 17.75 2.50
CA SER A 298 14.28 18.79 1.49
C SER A 298 13.35 20.02 1.57
N ALA A 299 12.17 19.85 2.18
CA ALA A 299 11.21 20.92 2.44
C ALA A 299 11.79 22.05 3.31
N THR A 300 12.72 21.72 4.21
CA THR A 300 13.38 22.69 5.11
C THR A 300 14.11 23.79 4.33
N THR A 301 14.39 23.56 3.06
CA THR A 301 15.07 24.53 2.20
C THR A 301 14.16 25.64 1.67
N ASP A 302 12.88 25.63 2.02
CA ASP A 302 11.81 26.54 1.57
C ASP A 302 11.14 27.33 2.70
N ILE A 303 11.70 27.30 3.92
CA ILE A 303 11.14 27.98 5.10
C ILE A 303 10.90 29.47 4.84
N GLU A 304 11.87 30.16 4.24
CA GLU A 304 11.75 31.60 3.97
C GLU A 304 10.68 31.92 2.92
N LEU A 305 10.54 31.07 1.89
CA LEU A 305 9.48 31.22 0.90
C LEU A 305 8.09 31.09 1.54
N VAL A 306 7.94 30.09 2.41
CA VAL A 306 6.69 29.84 3.14
C VAL A 306 6.36 30.99 4.11
N ARG A 307 7.37 31.50 4.84
CA ARG A 307 7.22 32.67 5.72
C ARG A 307 6.79 33.90 4.94
N GLU A 308 7.40 34.14 3.79
CA GLU A 308 7.08 35.28 2.95
C GLU A 308 5.64 35.22 2.41
N ILE A 309 5.18 34.05 1.96
CA ILE A 309 3.84 33.88 1.40
C ILE A 309 2.76 33.91 2.47
N LEU A 310 2.95 33.25 3.62
CA LEU A 310 1.90 33.07 4.62
C LEU A 310 1.92 34.13 5.73
N GLY A 311 3.04 34.81 5.96
CA GLY A 311 3.18 35.86 6.96
C GLY A 311 2.58 35.48 8.32
N ASN A 312 1.67 36.30 8.83
CA ASN A 312 1.04 36.13 10.14
C ASN A 312 0.06 34.94 10.23
N TYR A 313 -0.31 34.33 9.12
CA TYR A 313 -1.17 33.14 9.12
C TYR A 313 -0.37 31.87 9.47
N LEU A 314 0.96 31.91 9.33
CA LEU A 314 1.86 30.84 9.72
C LEU A 314 2.15 30.89 11.22
N VAL A 315 1.47 30.05 12.01
CA VAL A 315 1.54 30.10 13.47
C VAL A 315 2.56 29.14 14.07
N LYS A 316 2.96 28.10 13.34
CA LYS A 316 3.93 27.11 13.83
C LYS A 316 4.64 26.39 12.69
N LEU A 317 5.94 26.14 12.88
CA LEU A 317 6.74 25.26 12.05
C LEU A 317 7.25 24.07 12.88
N PHE A 318 7.19 22.88 12.31
CA PHE A 318 7.75 21.64 12.86
C PHE A 318 8.90 21.13 11.98
N ARG A 319 9.85 20.44 12.62
CA ARG A 319 10.99 19.75 11.98
C ARG A 319 11.69 20.60 10.89
N THR A 320 12.08 21.83 11.26
CA THR A 320 12.66 22.85 10.36
C THR A 320 14.15 22.68 10.06
N GLU A 321 14.83 21.83 10.82
CA GLU A 321 16.26 21.55 10.65
C GLU A 321 16.47 20.26 9.86
N PHE A 322 17.60 20.16 9.18
CA PHE A 322 17.95 18.93 8.45
C PHE A 322 18.07 17.76 9.42
N ASP A 323 17.41 16.66 9.08
CA ASP A 323 17.41 15.42 9.87
C ASP A 323 17.63 14.19 8.96
N PRO A 324 18.85 14.01 8.41
CA PRO A 324 19.17 12.92 7.47
C PRO A 324 18.83 11.53 8.03
N TYR A 325 18.92 11.36 9.35
CA TYR A 325 18.76 10.09 10.04
C TYR A 325 17.37 9.92 10.69
N CYS A 326 16.43 10.85 10.47
CA CYS A 326 15.07 10.80 11.03
C CYS A 326 15.02 10.70 12.57
N ILE A 327 15.94 11.35 13.29
CA ILE A 327 16.00 11.32 14.76
C ILE A 327 14.71 11.89 15.37
N ARG A 328 14.09 12.87 14.70
CA ARG A 328 12.84 13.53 15.10
C ARG A 328 11.59 12.87 14.51
N GLY A 329 11.72 11.63 14.05
CA GLY A 329 10.66 10.84 13.43
C GLY A 329 10.76 10.80 11.91
N LEU A 330 10.34 9.69 11.33
CA LEU A 330 10.34 9.44 9.89
C LEU A 330 9.45 10.47 9.17
N PRO A 331 9.88 11.06 8.05
CA PRO A 331 9.06 11.93 7.22
C PRO A 331 8.12 11.10 6.35
N ASP A 332 7.19 10.39 6.99
CA ASP A 332 6.07 9.74 6.32
C ASP A 332 4.75 10.40 6.78
N PRO A 333 4.16 11.29 5.96
CA PRO A 333 2.92 11.98 6.30
C PRO A 333 1.70 11.05 6.28
N SER A 334 1.85 9.79 5.88
CA SER A 334 0.77 8.81 5.90
C SER A 334 0.62 8.07 7.23
N ARG A 335 1.48 8.31 8.23
CA ARG A 335 1.50 7.53 9.48
C ARG A 335 1.41 8.42 10.71
N SER A 336 0.43 8.16 11.56
CA SER A 336 0.21 8.88 12.83
C SER A 336 0.86 8.20 14.04
N ASP A 337 1.70 7.19 13.83
CA ASP A 337 2.35 6.42 14.89
C ASP A 337 3.52 7.18 15.55
N GLU A 338 4.10 6.56 16.59
CA GLU A 338 5.23 7.10 17.36
C GLU A 338 6.56 7.10 16.59
N VAL A 339 6.63 6.50 15.41
CA VAL A 339 7.82 6.57 14.55
C VAL A 339 7.73 7.79 13.62
N CYS A 340 6.52 8.26 13.33
CA CYS A 340 6.25 9.33 12.36
C CYS A 340 5.65 10.58 13.02
N LEU A 341 4.39 10.93 12.74
CA LEU A 341 3.80 12.21 13.17
C LEU A 341 3.58 12.32 14.69
N ASN A 342 3.43 11.22 15.41
CA ASN A 342 3.31 11.25 16.88
C ASN A 342 4.63 10.91 17.58
N HIS A 343 5.76 11.03 16.87
CA HIS A 343 7.06 10.80 17.48
C HIS A 343 7.26 11.66 18.75
N PRO A 344 7.88 11.13 19.82
CA PRO A 344 7.97 11.83 21.11
C PRO A 344 8.63 13.21 21.04
N GLN A 345 9.48 13.46 20.05
CA GLN A 345 10.12 14.76 19.82
C GLN A 345 9.30 15.70 18.92
N ALA A 346 8.36 15.18 18.12
CA ALA A 346 7.54 15.96 17.18
C ALA A 346 6.13 16.24 17.72
N ARG A 347 5.46 15.20 18.26
CA ARG A 347 4.13 15.24 18.92
C ARG A 347 3.08 16.02 18.13
N ILE A 348 3.07 15.89 16.81
CA ILE A 348 2.28 16.74 15.90
C ILE A 348 0.78 16.48 16.08
N ILE A 349 0.39 15.20 16.20
CA ILE A 349 -1.00 14.81 16.42
C ILE A 349 -1.53 15.37 17.75
N GLU A 350 -0.76 15.24 18.83
CA GLU A 350 -1.12 15.76 20.15
C GLU A 350 -1.18 17.29 20.18
N TRP A 351 -0.24 17.97 19.51
CA TRP A 351 -0.28 19.41 19.37
C TRP A 351 -1.51 19.87 18.60
N SER A 352 -1.89 19.17 17.52
CA SER A 352 -3.11 19.45 16.75
C SER A 352 -4.40 19.27 17.58
N LYS A 353 -4.45 18.28 18.47
CA LYS A 353 -5.58 18.11 19.41
C LYS A 353 -5.74 19.31 20.34
N SER A 354 -4.61 19.91 20.74
CA SER A 354 -4.59 21.08 21.64
C SER A 354 -4.81 22.40 20.91
N ASN A 355 -4.61 22.43 19.58
CA ASN A 355 -4.71 23.63 18.72
C ASN A 355 -5.68 23.34 17.56
N ARG A 356 -6.94 23.06 17.89
CA ARG A 356 -7.96 22.55 16.96
C ARG A 356 -8.27 23.51 15.81
N GLU A 357 -8.05 24.81 16.00
CA GLU A 357 -8.27 25.82 14.97
C GLU A 357 -7.14 25.90 13.93
N VAL A 358 -6.03 25.17 14.14
CA VAL A 358 -4.85 25.19 13.28
C VAL A 358 -4.85 23.99 12.33
N ILE A 359 -4.78 24.27 11.03
CA ILE A 359 -4.51 23.26 10.01
C ILE A 359 -3.01 23.02 9.90
N ILE A 360 -2.57 21.77 9.80
CA ILE A 360 -1.16 21.39 9.66
C ILE A 360 -0.94 20.67 8.34
N PHE A 361 -0.03 21.16 7.50
CA PHE A 361 0.45 20.43 6.32
C PHE A 361 1.73 19.67 6.66
N SER A 362 1.80 18.40 6.29
CA SER A 362 2.98 17.57 6.50
C SER A 362 3.47 16.98 5.19
N PHE A 363 4.78 17.02 4.99
CA PHE A 363 5.44 16.53 3.80
C PHE A 363 6.31 15.29 4.07
N ASP A 364 6.58 14.53 3.02
CA ASP A 364 7.63 13.52 3.04
C ASP A 364 9.00 14.13 2.66
N LEU A 365 10.03 13.29 2.61
CA LEU A 365 11.43 13.71 2.51
C LEU A 365 11.73 14.53 1.24
N ASP A 366 11.13 14.15 0.11
CA ASP A 366 11.30 14.77 -1.21
C ASP A 366 10.15 15.68 -1.64
N VAL A 367 9.16 15.86 -0.77
CA VAL A 367 8.06 16.83 -0.91
C VAL A 367 7.24 16.58 -2.17
N ASP A 368 7.06 15.29 -2.51
CA ASP A 368 6.12 14.86 -3.53
C ASP A 368 4.81 14.32 -2.94
N ARG A 369 4.74 14.22 -1.60
CA ARG A 369 3.54 13.84 -0.85
C ARG A 369 3.10 14.88 0.17
N CYS A 370 1.79 14.98 0.35
CA CYS A 370 1.18 15.85 1.37
C CYS A 370 0.08 15.13 2.14
N ALA A 371 0.05 15.29 3.45
CA ALA A 371 -1.13 15.04 4.28
C ALA A 371 -1.53 16.29 5.05
N ILE A 372 -2.77 16.31 5.54
CA ILE A 372 -3.30 17.38 6.39
C ILE A 372 -3.63 16.80 7.76
N ILE A 373 -3.17 17.45 8.82
CA ILE A 373 -3.60 17.17 10.20
C ILE A 373 -4.45 18.34 10.67
N TRP A 374 -5.66 18.07 11.14
CA TRP A 374 -6.54 19.09 11.67
C TRP A 374 -7.37 18.51 12.81
N GLU A 375 -7.44 19.21 13.95
CA GLU A 375 -8.16 18.78 15.16
C GLU A 375 -7.69 17.40 15.68
N GLY A 376 -6.42 17.07 15.49
CA GLY A 376 -5.86 15.75 15.81
C GLY A 376 -6.23 14.63 14.84
N THR A 377 -6.93 14.92 13.75
CA THR A 377 -7.29 13.96 12.70
C THR A 377 -6.32 14.05 11.55
N LEU A 378 -5.78 12.90 11.11
CA LEU A 378 -4.92 12.79 9.93
C LEU A 378 -5.75 12.50 8.68
N TYR A 379 -5.80 13.46 7.76
CA TYR A 379 -6.47 13.37 6.47
C TYR A 379 -5.47 12.99 5.37
N LYS A 380 -5.82 11.95 4.61
CA LYS A 380 -4.98 11.33 3.58
C LYS A 380 -5.75 11.20 2.27
N GLY A 381 -5.00 11.09 1.18
CA GLY A 381 -5.45 10.55 -0.11
C GLY A 381 -6.70 11.23 -0.64
N ASP A 382 -7.75 10.45 -0.83
CA ASP A 382 -9.04 10.87 -1.35
C ASP A 382 -9.69 12.01 -0.57
N LEU A 383 -9.57 12.03 0.77
CA LEU A 383 -10.18 13.07 1.61
C LEU A 383 -9.66 14.47 1.30
N LEU A 384 -8.38 14.59 0.93
CA LEU A 384 -7.78 15.86 0.49
C LEU A 384 -8.38 16.32 -0.85
N PHE A 385 -8.83 15.37 -1.65
CA PHE A 385 -9.37 15.62 -2.99
C PHE A 385 -10.81 16.09 -2.97
N TYR A 386 -11.58 15.82 -1.91
CA TYR A 386 -13.00 16.17 -1.85
C TYR A 386 -13.31 17.67 -2.05
N PRO A 387 -12.65 18.61 -1.32
CA PRO A 387 -12.88 20.03 -1.56
C PRO A 387 -12.35 20.48 -2.94
N VAL A 388 -11.32 19.81 -3.46
CA VAL A 388 -10.77 20.08 -4.79
C VAL A 388 -11.77 19.68 -5.89
N ILE A 389 -12.39 18.51 -5.78
CA ILE A 389 -13.44 18.04 -6.70
C ILE A 389 -14.61 19.02 -6.73
N GLU A 390 -15.13 19.42 -5.56
CA GLU A 390 -16.22 20.39 -5.50
C GLU A 390 -15.81 21.73 -6.11
N TYR A 391 -14.62 22.25 -5.78
CA TYR A 391 -14.13 23.49 -6.35
C TYR A 391 -14.03 23.42 -7.87
N LEU A 392 -13.42 22.37 -8.41
CA LEU A 392 -13.20 22.21 -9.86
C LEU A 392 -14.50 22.07 -10.64
N LEU A 393 -15.53 21.47 -10.05
CA LEU A 393 -16.81 21.25 -10.71
C LEU A 393 -17.82 22.38 -10.48
N THR A 394 -17.65 23.22 -9.44
CA THR A 394 -18.67 24.22 -9.07
C THR A 394 -18.18 25.67 -9.10
N ILE A 395 -16.90 25.93 -8.81
CA ILE A 395 -16.34 27.29 -8.67
C ILE A 395 -15.35 27.61 -9.80
N TYR A 396 -14.55 26.62 -10.22
CA TYR A 396 -13.45 26.85 -11.14
C TYR A 396 -13.91 27.34 -12.50
N LYS A 397 -13.17 28.31 -13.07
CA LYS A 397 -13.49 28.92 -14.37
C LYS A 397 -13.54 27.92 -15.54
N TYR A 398 -12.85 26.79 -15.42
CA TYR A 398 -12.79 25.73 -16.43
C TYR A 398 -13.56 24.46 -16.04
N LYS A 399 -14.58 24.58 -15.18
CA LYS A 399 -15.40 23.45 -14.72
C LYS A 399 -16.07 22.64 -15.83
N ASP A 400 -16.31 23.25 -16.99
CA ASP A 400 -16.90 22.56 -18.15
C ASP A 400 -15.88 21.72 -18.93
N TYR A 401 -14.58 22.00 -18.73
CA TYR A 401 -13.47 21.23 -19.30
C TYR A 401 -12.92 20.19 -18.33
N HIS A 402 -12.98 20.47 -17.03
CA HIS A 402 -12.45 19.61 -15.98
C HIS A 402 -13.51 18.64 -15.44
N LYS A 403 -13.83 17.60 -16.23
CA LYS A 403 -14.88 16.62 -15.90
C LYS A 403 -14.36 15.25 -15.48
N GLU A 404 -13.15 14.88 -15.86
CA GLU A 404 -12.62 13.53 -15.62
C GLU A 404 -11.73 13.49 -14.38
N PHE A 405 -12.03 12.59 -13.46
CA PHE A 405 -11.31 12.40 -12.20
C PHE A 405 -10.90 10.95 -12.06
N TYR A 406 -9.62 10.72 -11.78
CA TYR A 406 -9.09 9.36 -11.64
C TYR A 406 -9.07 8.94 -10.16
N TYR A 407 -9.42 7.67 -9.89
CA TYR A 407 -9.30 7.08 -8.56
C TYR A 407 -8.75 5.65 -8.69
N ASP A 408 -8.06 5.17 -7.66
CA ASP A 408 -7.62 3.78 -7.59
C ASP A 408 -8.42 2.99 -6.54
N ALA A 409 -8.31 1.67 -6.61
CA ALA A 409 -9.05 0.72 -5.79
C ALA A 409 -8.99 0.94 -4.27
N ARG A 410 -7.98 1.65 -3.76
CA ARG A 410 -7.78 1.85 -2.31
C ARG A 410 -8.58 3.03 -1.77
N MET A 411 -9.03 3.94 -2.63
CA MET A 411 -9.82 5.11 -2.24
C MET A 411 -11.23 4.70 -1.79
N SER A 412 -11.81 5.45 -0.85
CA SER A 412 -13.19 5.20 -0.44
C SER A 412 -14.14 5.36 -1.64
N PRO A 413 -15.10 4.45 -1.84
CA PRO A 413 -16.10 4.57 -2.93
C PRO A 413 -16.92 5.86 -2.86
N SER A 414 -16.97 6.52 -1.69
CA SER A 414 -17.50 7.87 -1.51
C SER A 414 -16.96 8.90 -2.50
N ILE A 415 -15.72 8.73 -2.99
CA ILE A 415 -15.14 9.63 -3.99
C ILE A 415 -15.92 9.60 -5.31
N VAL A 416 -16.40 8.41 -5.72
CA VAL A 416 -17.21 8.23 -6.93
C VAL A 416 -18.57 8.91 -6.77
N GLU A 417 -19.19 8.74 -5.59
CA GLU A 417 -20.46 9.40 -5.25
C GLU A 417 -20.33 10.93 -5.30
N LEU A 418 -19.24 11.47 -4.74
CA LEU A 418 -18.93 12.90 -4.75
C LEU A 418 -18.73 13.47 -6.16
N ILE A 419 -17.89 12.81 -6.97
CA ILE A 419 -17.59 13.23 -8.35
C ILE A 419 -18.88 13.28 -9.17
N ASN A 420 -19.69 12.23 -9.08
CA ASN A 420 -20.96 12.14 -9.81
C ASN A 420 -21.96 13.20 -9.34
N HIS A 421 -22.04 13.46 -8.03
CA HIS A 421 -22.93 14.48 -7.48
C HIS A 421 -22.66 15.87 -8.06
N PHE A 422 -21.39 16.25 -8.18
CA PHE A 422 -21.00 17.54 -8.77
C PHE A 422 -20.92 17.52 -10.31
N GLY A 423 -21.39 16.45 -10.97
CA GLY A 423 -21.47 16.35 -12.42
C GLY A 423 -20.11 16.15 -13.11
N GLY A 424 -19.18 15.47 -12.44
CA GLY A 424 -17.96 14.92 -13.02
C GLY A 424 -18.11 13.45 -13.42
N ILE A 425 -17.03 12.87 -13.90
CA ILE A 425 -16.91 11.49 -14.40
C ILE A 425 -15.75 10.83 -13.65
N ALA A 426 -16.07 9.87 -12.79
CA ALA A 426 -15.07 9.09 -12.07
C ALA A 426 -14.53 7.96 -12.95
N LYS A 427 -13.22 7.88 -13.13
CA LYS A 427 -12.53 6.84 -13.90
C LYS A 427 -11.61 6.04 -12.99
N ILE A 428 -11.80 4.73 -12.96
CA ILE A 428 -10.87 3.86 -12.25
C ILE A 428 -9.51 3.85 -12.97
N HIS A 429 -8.42 3.82 -12.22
CA HIS A 429 -7.07 3.95 -12.75
C HIS A 429 -6.08 3.04 -12.00
N PRO A 430 -5.07 2.47 -12.67
CA PRO A 430 -4.00 1.73 -12.00
C PRO A 430 -3.23 2.61 -11.00
N LYS A 431 -2.78 2.01 -9.89
CA LYS A 431 -1.91 2.70 -8.94
C LYS A 431 -0.55 3.03 -9.58
N GLY A 432 0.07 4.13 -9.15
CA GLY A 432 1.45 4.50 -9.47
C GLY A 432 1.58 5.92 -10.00
N HIS A 433 2.35 6.75 -9.31
CA HIS A 433 2.48 8.18 -9.60
C HIS A 433 2.92 8.47 -11.06
N SER A 434 3.84 7.69 -11.62
CA SER A 434 4.29 7.84 -13.01
C SER A 434 3.17 7.56 -14.02
N LYS A 435 2.30 6.59 -13.73
CA LYS A 435 1.13 6.28 -14.57
C LYS A 435 0.11 7.41 -14.49
N VAL A 436 -0.14 7.96 -13.30
CA VAL A 436 -1.04 9.11 -13.13
C VAL A 436 -0.51 10.34 -13.87
N LYS A 437 0.79 10.67 -13.76
CA LYS A 437 1.42 11.76 -14.54
C LYS A 437 1.18 11.61 -16.04
N ARG A 438 1.42 10.41 -16.58
CA ARG A 438 1.15 10.11 -18.00
C ARG A 438 -0.31 10.35 -18.37
N THR A 439 -1.25 9.82 -17.58
CA THR A 439 -2.69 10.00 -17.85
C THR A 439 -3.10 11.47 -17.81
N GLN A 440 -2.51 12.26 -16.90
CA GLN A 440 -2.75 13.71 -16.83
C GLN A 440 -2.20 14.44 -18.06
N GLU A 441 -1.02 14.05 -18.56
CA GLU A 441 -0.46 14.61 -19.79
C GLU A 441 -1.29 14.25 -21.02
N GLU A 442 -1.70 12.99 -21.17
CA GLU A 442 -2.59 12.55 -22.25
C GLU A 442 -3.95 13.28 -22.22
N PHE A 443 -4.50 13.49 -21.02
CA PHE A 443 -5.72 14.29 -20.83
C PHE A 443 -5.52 15.74 -21.32
N LEU A 444 -4.43 16.39 -20.93
CA LEU A 444 -4.11 17.75 -21.34
C LEU A 444 -3.92 17.88 -22.86
N ILE A 445 -3.24 16.92 -23.50
CA ILE A 445 -3.06 16.90 -24.95
C ILE A 445 -4.41 16.83 -25.65
N LYS A 446 -5.29 15.91 -25.22
CA LYS A 446 -6.64 15.77 -25.78
C LYS A 446 -7.46 17.05 -25.58
N LEU A 447 -7.41 17.63 -24.38
CA LEU A 447 -8.14 18.86 -24.07
C LEU A 447 -7.67 20.04 -24.92
N ALA A 448 -6.36 20.28 -24.99
CA ALA A 448 -5.78 21.36 -25.78
C ALA A 448 -6.15 21.21 -27.27
N THR A 449 -6.04 19.99 -27.82
CA THR A 449 -6.39 19.68 -29.21
C THR A 449 -7.87 19.94 -29.48
N ASN A 450 -8.77 19.46 -28.61
CA ASN A 450 -10.22 19.64 -28.76
C ASN A 450 -10.63 21.12 -28.70
N LEU A 451 -9.88 21.94 -27.97
CA LEU A 451 -10.10 23.39 -27.88
C LEU A 451 -9.37 24.18 -28.99
N GLY A 452 -8.69 23.51 -29.92
CA GLY A 452 -8.06 24.14 -31.08
C GLY A 452 -6.67 24.73 -30.85
N TYR A 453 -6.01 24.42 -29.73
CA TYR A 453 -4.63 24.84 -29.46
C TYR A 453 -3.62 23.90 -30.14
N LYS A 454 -2.46 24.43 -30.55
CA LYS A 454 -1.41 23.66 -31.24
C LYS A 454 -0.58 22.82 -30.26
N SER A 455 -0.58 23.18 -28.98
CA SER A 455 0.19 22.49 -27.93
C SER A 455 -0.41 22.71 -26.55
N VAL A 456 -0.06 21.85 -25.60
CA VAL A 456 -0.44 22.01 -24.19
C VAL A 456 0.19 23.28 -23.59
N GLU A 457 1.42 23.59 -23.97
CA GLU A 457 2.14 24.80 -23.53
C GLU A 457 1.42 26.07 -23.95
N GLU A 458 0.93 26.12 -25.20
CA GLU A 458 0.14 27.25 -25.70
C GLU A 458 -1.17 27.36 -24.93
N PHE A 459 -1.91 26.24 -24.79
CA PHE A 459 -3.16 26.19 -24.03
C PHE A 459 -2.98 26.70 -22.60
N VAL A 460 -2.02 26.15 -21.85
CA VAL A 460 -1.80 26.52 -20.44
C VAL A 460 -1.31 27.96 -20.31
N ARG A 461 -0.43 28.44 -21.20
CA ARG A 461 0.07 29.82 -21.17
C ARG A 461 -1.04 30.84 -21.46
N GLU A 462 -1.90 30.57 -22.43
CA GLU A 462 -2.95 31.51 -22.84
C GLU A 462 -4.14 31.52 -21.89
N THR A 463 -4.48 30.36 -21.34
CA THR A 463 -5.65 30.22 -20.46
C THR A 463 -5.29 30.33 -18.98
N GLY A 464 -4.07 29.98 -18.58
CA GLY A 464 -3.73 29.74 -17.18
C GLY A 464 -4.49 28.54 -16.61
N TYR A 465 -4.78 27.53 -17.43
CA TYR A 465 -5.42 26.29 -16.99
C TYR A 465 -4.46 25.48 -16.10
N THR A 466 -4.91 25.14 -14.90
CA THR A 466 -4.23 24.19 -14.00
C THR A 466 -5.05 22.93 -13.87
N ASN A 467 -4.45 21.77 -14.15
CA ASN A 467 -5.04 20.47 -13.84
C ASN A 467 -4.65 20.07 -12.41
N TYR A 468 -5.58 19.38 -11.74
CA TYR A 468 -5.39 18.85 -10.40
C TYR A 468 -5.78 17.39 -10.38
N GLN A 469 -4.97 16.57 -9.73
CA GLN A 469 -5.29 15.18 -9.44
C GLN A 469 -4.60 14.79 -8.14
N ILE A 470 -5.21 13.95 -7.33
CA ILE A 470 -4.56 13.38 -6.14
C ILE A 470 -4.67 11.87 -6.25
N GLU A 471 -3.59 11.15 -5.95
CA GLU A 471 -3.66 9.69 -5.80
C GLU A 471 -3.68 9.26 -4.32
N TYR A 472 -4.06 8.00 -4.08
CA TYR A 472 -4.26 7.49 -2.72
C TYR A 472 -2.99 7.57 -1.87
N SER A 473 -1.81 7.37 -2.48
CA SER A 473 -0.51 7.39 -1.82
C SER A 473 0.02 8.81 -1.53
N LEU A 474 -0.89 9.79 -1.41
CA LEU A 474 -0.63 11.18 -1.02
C LEU A 474 0.08 12.06 -2.05
N HIS A 475 0.28 11.61 -3.29
CA HIS A 475 0.87 12.47 -4.32
C HIS A 475 -0.19 13.40 -4.93
N PRO A 476 -0.06 14.73 -4.79
CA PRO A 476 -0.87 15.69 -5.52
C PRO A 476 -0.18 16.09 -6.82
N PHE A 477 -0.83 15.91 -7.95
CA PHE A 477 -0.36 16.35 -9.26
C PHE A 477 -0.98 17.70 -9.62
N VAL A 478 -0.12 18.63 -9.98
CA VAL A 478 -0.50 19.97 -10.42
C VAL A 478 0.22 20.29 -11.72
N THR A 479 -0.51 20.83 -12.69
CA THR A 479 0.10 21.28 -13.95
C THR A 479 0.89 22.57 -13.77
N THR A 480 2.12 22.61 -14.26
CA THR A 480 2.96 23.80 -14.32
C THR A 480 2.54 24.73 -15.46
N GLU A 481 3.03 25.95 -15.42
CA GLU A 481 2.97 26.96 -16.48
C GLU A 481 3.55 26.48 -17.84
N SER A 482 4.38 25.44 -17.83
CA SER A 482 4.88 24.78 -19.05
C SER A 482 4.03 23.58 -19.47
N GLY A 483 2.83 23.41 -18.90
CA GLY A 483 1.95 22.29 -19.19
C GLY A 483 2.44 20.92 -18.72
N ARG A 484 3.40 20.86 -17.78
CA ARG A 484 3.91 19.58 -17.22
C ARG A 484 3.13 19.20 -15.98
N SER A 485 2.83 17.91 -15.81
CA SER A 485 2.25 17.41 -14.56
C SER A 485 3.36 17.11 -13.56
N VAL A 486 3.40 17.83 -12.43
CA VAL A 486 4.40 17.63 -11.37
C VAL A 486 3.74 17.33 -10.04
N ASP A 487 4.37 16.47 -9.26
CA ASP A 487 4.07 16.15 -7.88
C ASP A 487 4.84 17.09 -6.94
N ASP A 488 4.42 18.35 -6.86
CA ASP A 488 4.99 19.34 -5.94
C ASP A 488 4.01 19.58 -4.78
N ALA A 489 4.25 18.89 -3.65
CA ALA A 489 3.40 18.96 -2.48
C ALA A 489 3.36 20.36 -1.85
N LEU A 490 4.46 21.13 -1.93
CA LEU A 490 4.51 22.50 -1.40
C LEU A 490 3.63 23.42 -2.24
N ARG A 491 3.72 23.33 -3.57
CA ARG A 491 2.83 24.07 -4.48
C ARG A 491 1.37 23.68 -4.25
N PHE A 492 1.10 22.38 -4.10
CA PHE A 492 -0.24 21.88 -3.81
C PHE A 492 -0.80 22.43 -2.50
N MET A 493 -0.02 22.55 -1.43
CA MET A 493 -0.46 23.14 -0.17
C MET A 493 -1.07 24.54 -0.37
N PHE A 494 -0.38 25.42 -1.10
CA PHE A 494 -0.88 26.77 -1.35
C PHE A 494 -2.17 26.78 -2.17
N LEU A 495 -2.24 25.93 -3.20
CA LEU A 495 -3.44 25.80 -4.04
C LEU A 495 -4.61 25.19 -3.28
N TRP A 496 -4.34 24.19 -2.44
CA TRP A 496 -5.35 23.57 -1.59
C TRP A 496 -5.90 24.56 -0.58
N LEU A 497 -5.04 25.38 0.05
CA LEU A 497 -5.47 26.47 0.93
C LEU A 497 -6.40 27.43 0.18
N TYR A 498 -6.00 27.91 -1.00
CA TYR A 498 -6.84 28.78 -1.82
C TYR A 498 -8.20 28.13 -2.12
N ILE A 499 -8.20 26.87 -2.55
CA ILE A 499 -9.39 26.08 -2.85
C ILE A 499 -10.30 25.98 -1.62
N PHE A 500 -9.75 25.61 -0.48
CA PHE A 500 -10.53 25.40 0.74
C PHE A 500 -11.13 26.72 1.26
N LEU A 501 -10.41 27.84 1.13
CA LEU A 501 -10.97 29.16 1.42
C LEU A 501 -12.08 29.56 0.44
N LYS A 502 -12.01 29.15 -0.83
CA LYS A 502 -13.13 29.30 -1.77
C LYS A 502 -14.34 28.44 -1.40
N ILE A 503 -14.12 27.25 -0.82
CA ILE A 503 -15.19 26.44 -0.25
C ILE A 503 -15.81 27.15 0.98
N ARG A 504 -14.99 27.70 1.88
CA ARG A 504 -15.47 28.53 3.00
C ARG A 504 -16.31 29.72 2.53
N GLU A 505 -15.86 30.39 1.46
CA GLU A 505 -16.59 31.49 0.83
C GLU A 505 -17.94 31.04 0.27
N LYS A 506 -17.96 29.94 -0.51
CA LYS A 506 -19.18 29.38 -1.10
C LYS A 506 -20.23 29.04 -0.04
N TYR A 507 -19.80 28.48 1.09
CA TYR A 507 -20.67 28.13 2.21
C TYR A 507 -20.88 29.25 3.23
N ASN A 508 -20.29 30.44 2.99
CA ASN A 508 -20.27 31.57 3.91
C ASN A 508 -19.95 31.17 5.36
N ASN A 509 -18.98 30.28 5.54
CA ASN A 509 -18.57 29.76 6.84
C ASN A 509 -17.05 29.90 7.04
N PRO A 510 -16.58 30.96 7.72
CA PRO A 510 -15.16 31.18 7.97
C PRO A 510 -14.53 30.15 8.91
N ASN A 511 -15.32 29.42 9.69
CA ASN A 511 -14.83 28.44 10.67
C ASN A 511 -14.90 27.00 10.16
N LEU A 512 -15.40 26.77 8.94
CA LEU A 512 -15.56 25.43 8.37
C LEU A 512 -14.23 24.67 8.40
N THR A 513 -14.19 23.54 9.11
CA THR A 513 -13.04 22.62 9.07
C THR A 513 -13.24 21.56 7.99
N LEU A 514 -12.19 20.81 7.67
CA LEU A 514 -12.32 19.68 6.73
C LEU A 514 -13.26 18.60 7.29
N LYS A 515 -13.29 18.41 8.61
CA LYS A 515 -14.25 17.53 9.30
C LYS A 515 -15.68 17.97 9.06
N ASP A 516 -15.96 19.25 9.29
CA ASP A 516 -17.29 19.83 9.11
C ASP A 516 -17.75 19.73 7.65
N TYR A 517 -16.84 20.02 6.71
CA TYR A 517 -17.10 19.87 5.28
C TYR A 517 -17.50 18.44 4.92
N ILE A 518 -16.71 17.43 5.32
CA ILE A 518 -17.00 16.02 5.06
C ILE A 518 -18.31 15.58 5.72
N ASN A 519 -18.56 16.00 6.95
CA ASN A 519 -19.81 15.69 7.65
C ASN A 519 -21.01 16.32 6.93
N SER A 520 -20.89 17.56 6.44
CA SER A 520 -21.95 18.22 5.67
C SER A 520 -22.29 17.47 4.39
N LEU A 521 -21.31 16.81 3.75
CA LEU A 521 -21.56 15.98 2.56
C LEU A 521 -22.39 14.74 2.92
N LYS A 522 -22.10 14.12 4.08
CA LYS A 522 -22.86 12.97 4.60
C LYS A 522 -24.28 13.36 4.99
N GLU A 523 -24.45 14.46 5.72
CA GLU A 523 -25.75 14.97 6.17
C GLU A 523 -26.66 15.33 4.98
N ARG A 524 -26.09 15.92 3.93
CA ARG A 524 -26.78 16.21 2.67
C ARG A 524 -26.97 14.97 1.77
N LYS A 525 -26.54 13.79 2.21
CA LYS A 525 -26.59 12.52 1.46
C LYS A 525 -25.90 12.59 0.09
N ILE A 526 -24.85 13.39 -0.01
CA ILE A 526 -23.99 13.50 -1.19
C ILE A 526 -23.02 12.31 -1.26
N ILE A 527 -22.48 11.94 -0.10
CA ILE A 527 -21.66 10.74 0.07
C ILE A 527 -22.25 9.85 1.17
N SER A 528 -22.05 8.56 1.03
CA SER A 528 -22.46 7.54 2.00
C SER A 528 -21.40 7.35 3.08
N ALA A 529 -21.80 6.82 4.23
CA ALA A 529 -20.85 6.25 5.18
C ALA A 529 -20.41 4.86 4.69
N TRP A 530 -19.10 4.63 4.68
CA TRP A 530 -18.50 3.35 4.32
C TRP A 530 -17.64 2.85 5.48
N TYR A 531 -17.86 1.62 5.90
CA TYR A 531 -16.91 0.86 6.70
C TYR A 531 -15.80 0.39 5.77
N THR A 532 -14.55 0.58 6.20
CA THR A 532 -13.38 0.33 5.35
C THR A 532 -12.35 -0.47 6.12
N LEU A 533 -11.99 -1.63 5.59
CA LEU A 533 -10.72 -2.28 5.88
C LEU A 533 -9.69 -1.62 4.97
N SER A 534 -8.88 -0.73 5.54
CA SER A 534 -7.78 -0.07 4.81
C SER A 534 -6.83 -1.10 4.21
N GLU A 535 -6.00 -0.72 3.25
CA GLU A 535 -5.03 -1.63 2.62
C GLU A 535 -4.19 -2.35 3.69
N GLN A 536 -4.40 -3.66 3.80
CA GLN A 536 -3.57 -4.57 4.57
C GLN A 536 -2.44 -5.01 3.66
N ARG A 537 -1.21 -5.06 4.20
CA ARG A 537 -0.04 -5.51 3.48
C ARG A 537 0.55 -6.69 4.21
N THR A 538 0.92 -7.73 3.45
CA THR A 538 1.44 -8.97 4.02
C THR A 538 2.70 -9.36 3.25
N PRO A 539 3.82 -9.67 3.93
CA PRO A 539 5.01 -10.21 3.29
C PRO A 539 4.69 -11.44 2.45
N MET A 540 5.30 -11.51 1.27
CA MET A 540 5.15 -12.60 0.33
C MET A 540 6.41 -12.70 -0.52
N GLN A 541 7.01 -13.88 -0.56
CA GLN A 541 8.13 -14.20 -1.46
C GLN A 541 7.84 -13.76 -2.89
N GLU A 542 8.84 -13.16 -3.55
CA GLU A 542 8.69 -12.55 -4.88
C GLU A 542 8.13 -13.52 -5.92
N GLU A 543 8.57 -14.77 -5.87
CA GLU A 543 8.20 -15.84 -6.81
C GLU A 543 6.69 -16.18 -6.74
N TYR A 544 6.11 -16.14 -5.53
CA TYR A 544 4.71 -16.52 -5.31
C TYR A 544 3.72 -15.34 -5.35
N LYS A 545 4.20 -14.11 -5.18
CA LYS A 545 3.38 -12.91 -5.03
C LYS A 545 2.37 -12.71 -6.17
N LYS A 546 2.81 -12.79 -7.43
CA LYS A 546 1.92 -12.65 -8.59
C LYS A 546 1.05 -13.89 -8.78
N GLU A 547 1.63 -15.06 -8.59
CA GLU A 547 0.97 -16.35 -8.78
C GLU A 547 -0.27 -16.48 -7.87
N ILE A 548 -0.13 -16.22 -6.57
CA ILE A 548 -1.23 -16.34 -5.60
C ILE A 548 -2.36 -15.34 -5.93
N MET A 549 -2.03 -14.09 -6.21
CA MET A 549 -3.04 -13.06 -6.50
C MET A 549 -3.80 -13.34 -7.81
N ASN A 550 -3.10 -13.83 -8.83
CA ASN A 550 -3.71 -14.27 -10.09
C ASN A 550 -4.60 -15.50 -9.89
N GLN A 551 -4.16 -16.48 -9.09
CA GLN A 551 -4.97 -17.66 -8.76
C GLN A 551 -6.24 -17.27 -8.02
N MET A 552 -6.18 -16.33 -7.07
CA MET A 552 -7.39 -15.79 -6.43
C MET A 552 -8.36 -15.20 -7.46
N LYS A 553 -7.86 -14.45 -8.46
CA LYS A 553 -8.68 -13.95 -9.56
C LYS A 553 -9.25 -15.07 -10.41
N ASP A 554 -8.46 -16.07 -10.78
CA ASP A 554 -8.92 -17.20 -11.60
C ASP A 554 -9.99 -18.02 -10.88
N GLU A 555 -9.85 -18.24 -9.56
CA GLU A 555 -10.86 -18.92 -8.73
C GLU A 555 -12.16 -18.10 -8.65
N ILE A 556 -12.08 -16.78 -8.49
CA ILE A 556 -13.27 -15.90 -8.51
C ILE A 556 -13.95 -15.94 -9.88
N VAL A 557 -13.19 -15.77 -10.97
CA VAL A 557 -13.74 -15.84 -12.32
C VAL A 557 -14.37 -17.20 -12.57
N LYS A 558 -13.70 -18.30 -12.20
CA LYS A 558 -14.24 -19.65 -12.36
C LYS A 558 -15.51 -19.88 -11.53
N PHE A 559 -15.57 -19.33 -10.33
CA PHE A 559 -16.74 -19.42 -9.47
C PHE A 559 -17.96 -18.71 -10.09
N PHE A 560 -17.74 -17.58 -10.77
CA PHE A 560 -18.81 -16.73 -11.27
C PHE A 560 -19.05 -16.74 -12.78
N LYS A 561 -18.19 -17.39 -13.59
CA LYS A 561 -18.27 -17.34 -15.06
C LYS A 561 -19.62 -17.76 -15.63
N ASP A 562 -20.33 -18.67 -14.97
CA ASP A 562 -21.62 -19.20 -15.42
C ASP A 562 -22.80 -18.35 -14.91
N ASN A 563 -22.52 -17.26 -14.18
CA ASN A 563 -23.52 -16.35 -13.65
C ASN A 563 -23.75 -15.17 -14.61
N PRO A 564 -24.95 -15.00 -15.19
CA PRO A 564 -25.24 -13.89 -16.10
C PRO A 564 -25.20 -12.49 -15.44
N GLN A 565 -25.18 -12.43 -14.10
CA GLN A 565 -24.99 -11.19 -13.33
C GLN A 565 -23.53 -10.90 -12.99
N PHE A 566 -22.58 -11.68 -13.52
CA PHE A 566 -21.14 -11.46 -13.36
C PHE A 566 -20.52 -10.97 -14.66
N GLU A 567 -19.64 -9.99 -14.55
CA GLU A 567 -18.80 -9.54 -15.65
C GLU A 567 -17.35 -9.40 -15.18
N HIS A 568 -16.41 -9.86 -16.02
CA HIS A 568 -14.99 -9.61 -15.86
C HIS A 568 -14.55 -8.66 -16.97
N ILE A 569 -14.02 -7.51 -16.58
CA ILE A 569 -13.69 -6.43 -17.50
C ILE A 569 -12.31 -5.88 -17.19
N PHE A 570 -11.61 -5.42 -18.22
CA PHE A 570 -10.39 -4.68 -18.04
C PHE A 570 -10.72 -3.24 -17.63
N TRP A 571 -9.88 -2.66 -16.76
CA TRP A 571 -10.11 -1.33 -16.20
C TRP A 571 -10.30 -0.24 -17.25
N LYS A 572 -9.65 -0.36 -18.42
CA LYS A 572 -9.75 0.60 -19.54
C LYS A 572 -11.15 0.68 -20.13
N ASP A 573 -11.91 -0.41 -20.04
CA ASP A 573 -13.26 -0.52 -20.58
C ASP A 573 -14.32 -0.26 -19.51
N PHE A 574 -13.93 -0.12 -18.23
CA PHE A 574 -14.86 0.15 -17.15
C PHE A 574 -15.34 1.60 -17.18
N THR A 575 -16.65 1.76 -17.34
CA THR A 575 -17.32 3.07 -17.24
C THR A 575 -18.15 3.20 -15.98
N LYS A 576 -18.76 2.11 -15.52
CA LYS A 576 -19.55 1.99 -14.29
C LYS A 576 -19.90 0.52 -14.07
N GLN A 577 -20.34 0.19 -12.85
CA GLN A 577 -20.90 -1.12 -12.56
C GLN A 577 -22.17 -1.33 -13.41
N THR A 578 -22.16 -2.34 -14.28
CA THR A 578 -23.30 -2.70 -15.13
C THR A 578 -24.01 -3.96 -14.63
N ASN A 579 -23.29 -4.84 -13.94
CA ASN A 579 -23.82 -6.08 -13.39
C ASN A 579 -23.77 -6.14 -11.86
N SER A 580 -24.47 -7.12 -11.27
CA SER A 580 -24.53 -7.24 -9.81
C SER A 580 -23.18 -7.62 -9.20
N PHE A 581 -22.34 -8.32 -9.97
CA PHE A 581 -20.97 -8.62 -9.64
C PHE A 581 -20.07 -8.20 -10.80
N THR A 582 -19.04 -7.42 -10.50
CA THR A 582 -18.11 -6.91 -11.53
C THR A 582 -16.71 -7.06 -11.01
N LEU A 583 -15.88 -7.85 -11.70
CA LEU A 583 -14.45 -7.92 -11.45
C LEU A 583 -13.73 -7.04 -12.44
N ILE A 584 -13.01 -6.04 -11.95
CA ILE A 584 -12.18 -5.16 -12.76
C ILE A 584 -10.72 -5.59 -12.59
N ASP A 585 -10.07 -5.94 -13.70
CA ASP A 585 -8.62 -6.16 -13.74
C ASP A 585 -7.91 -4.83 -14.02
N ILE A 586 -7.18 -4.35 -13.02
CA ILE A 586 -6.38 -3.12 -13.04
C ILE A 586 -4.89 -3.47 -13.04
N GLU A 587 -4.46 -4.16 -14.09
CA GLU A 587 -3.06 -4.59 -14.29
C GLU A 587 -2.58 -5.48 -13.13
N GLY A 588 -3.41 -6.45 -12.73
CA GLY A 588 -3.09 -7.36 -11.63
C GLY A 588 -3.46 -6.85 -10.24
N VAL A 589 -3.98 -5.61 -10.14
CA VAL A 589 -4.77 -5.20 -8.99
C VAL A 589 -6.24 -5.42 -9.33
N TYR A 590 -6.89 -6.27 -8.57
CA TYR A 590 -8.25 -6.69 -8.83
C TYR A 590 -9.21 -5.89 -7.95
N TYR A 591 -10.28 -5.37 -8.55
CA TYR A 591 -11.32 -4.62 -7.86
C TYR A 591 -12.66 -5.30 -8.11
N PHE A 592 -13.16 -5.99 -7.08
CA PHE A 592 -14.35 -6.82 -7.16
C PHE A 592 -15.53 -6.14 -6.47
N ILE A 593 -16.48 -5.68 -7.29
CA ILE A 593 -17.68 -4.98 -6.86
C ILE A 593 -18.82 -5.99 -6.72
N THR A 594 -19.48 -6.01 -5.56
CA THR A 594 -20.55 -6.95 -5.22
C THR A 594 -21.69 -6.22 -4.49
N PRO A 595 -22.87 -6.85 -4.28
CA PRO A 595 -23.94 -6.25 -3.48
C PRO A 595 -23.59 -6.08 -1.99
N LEU A 596 -22.65 -6.90 -1.47
CA LEU A 596 -22.16 -6.79 -0.08
C LEU A 596 -21.21 -5.59 0.10
N GLY A 597 -20.65 -5.08 -0.98
CA GLY A 597 -19.55 -4.12 -0.94
C GLY A 597 -18.47 -4.47 -1.97
N ILE A 598 -17.32 -3.87 -1.76
CA ILE A 598 -16.19 -3.88 -2.69
C ILE A 598 -15.00 -4.50 -1.99
N PHE A 599 -14.32 -5.41 -2.67
CA PHE A 599 -13.09 -6.00 -2.20
C PHE A 599 -12.00 -5.82 -3.26
N TYR A 600 -10.77 -5.52 -2.84
CA TYR A 600 -9.64 -5.39 -3.74
C TYR A 600 -8.40 -6.10 -3.23
N TRP A 601 -7.61 -6.63 -4.16
CA TRP A 601 -6.35 -7.30 -3.84
C TRP A 601 -5.36 -7.20 -4.98
N GLY A 602 -4.10 -7.46 -4.69
CA GLY A 602 -3.04 -7.47 -5.67
C GLY A 602 -1.68 -7.52 -4.99
N TRP A 603 -0.66 -7.06 -5.70
CA TRP A 603 0.70 -7.08 -5.19
C TRP A 603 1.41 -5.73 -5.23
N SER A 604 2.48 -5.62 -4.44
CA SER A 604 3.44 -4.53 -4.54
C SER A 604 4.46 -4.82 -5.64
N ASN A 605 4.72 -3.83 -6.48
CA ASN A 605 5.77 -3.92 -7.50
C ASN A 605 7.13 -3.42 -7.00
N THR A 606 7.17 -2.86 -5.79
CA THR A 606 8.37 -2.28 -5.17
C THR A 606 8.86 -3.07 -3.96
N SER A 607 8.05 -3.98 -3.42
CA SER A 607 8.36 -4.79 -2.24
C SER A 607 7.79 -6.20 -2.34
N SER A 608 8.36 -7.12 -1.56
CA SER A 608 7.90 -8.51 -1.40
C SER A 608 6.69 -8.60 -0.50
N LYS A 609 5.60 -7.95 -0.94
CA LYS A 609 4.33 -7.87 -0.21
C LYS A 609 3.15 -8.00 -1.15
N ILE A 610 2.13 -8.72 -0.73
CA ILE A 610 0.77 -8.63 -1.30
C ILE A 610 -0.04 -7.60 -0.52
N SER A 611 -1.15 -7.16 -1.11
CA SER A 611 -2.03 -6.17 -0.50
C SER A 611 -3.49 -6.51 -0.75
N PHE A 612 -4.35 -6.27 0.24
CA PHE A 612 -5.79 -6.39 0.10
C PHE A 612 -6.55 -5.39 0.98
N GLY A 613 -7.79 -5.07 0.62
CA GLY A 613 -8.65 -4.21 1.41
C GLY A 613 -10.11 -4.33 0.98
N ALA A 614 -11.01 -3.74 1.77
CA ALA A 614 -12.45 -3.91 1.56
C ALA A 614 -13.23 -2.67 1.98
N HIS A 615 -14.38 -2.45 1.34
CA HIS A 615 -15.32 -1.39 1.66
C HIS A 615 -16.75 -1.94 1.66
N SER A 616 -17.54 -1.62 2.68
CA SER A 616 -18.98 -1.91 2.68
C SER A 616 -19.78 -0.79 3.36
N LYS A 617 -21.05 -0.66 2.99
CA LYS A 617 -22.00 0.21 3.71
C LYS A 617 -22.50 -0.43 5.02
N ASN A 618 -22.19 -1.71 5.26
CA ASN A 618 -22.56 -2.46 6.45
C ASN A 618 -21.33 -3.14 7.07
N GLU A 619 -21.15 -3.02 8.37
CA GLU A 619 -19.98 -3.58 9.09
C GLU A 619 -19.94 -5.11 9.07
N ASN A 620 -21.09 -5.78 9.19
CA ASN A 620 -21.17 -7.24 9.09
C ASN A 620 -20.85 -7.74 7.68
N ASP A 621 -21.27 -6.99 6.66
CA ASP A 621 -20.95 -7.35 5.27
C ASP A 621 -19.47 -7.08 4.93
N LEU A 622 -18.86 -6.07 5.54
CA LEU A 622 -17.41 -5.86 5.50
C LEU A 622 -16.66 -7.07 6.10
N LEU A 623 -17.11 -7.56 7.26
CA LEU A 623 -16.53 -8.74 7.91
C LEU A 623 -16.65 -9.97 6.99
N LYS A 624 -17.86 -10.27 6.48
CA LYS A 624 -18.10 -11.42 5.57
C LYS A 624 -17.23 -11.36 4.31
N LEU A 625 -17.13 -10.19 3.67
CA LEU A 625 -16.28 -10.00 2.49
C LEU A 625 -14.81 -10.30 2.81
N THR A 626 -14.35 -9.83 3.96
CA THR A 626 -12.97 -10.06 4.43
C THR A 626 -12.73 -11.54 4.73
N GLU A 627 -13.68 -12.23 5.37
CA GLU A 627 -13.61 -13.66 5.67
C GLU A 627 -13.52 -14.53 4.40
N ILE A 628 -14.34 -14.24 3.39
CA ILE A 628 -14.32 -14.95 2.11
C ILE A 628 -12.95 -14.82 1.46
N MET A 629 -12.40 -13.60 1.42
CA MET A 629 -11.09 -13.42 0.83
C MET A 629 -9.99 -14.11 1.64
N LEU A 630 -9.93 -13.89 2.95
CA LEU A 630 -8.89 -14.52 3.77
C LEU A 630 -8.91 -16.04 3.63
N SER A 631 -10.11 -16.62 3.51
CA SER A 631 -10.27 -18.05 3.23
C SER A 631 -9.64 -18.48 1.90
N LEU A 632 -9.90 -17.74 0.81
CA LEU A 632 -9.30 -18.00 -0.50
C LEU A 632 -7.77 -17.85 -0.45
N TYR A 633 -7.30 -16.76 0.15
CA TYR A 633 -5.88 -16.46 0.28
C TYR A 633 -5.15 -17.53 1.09
N ILE A 634 -5.65 -17.88 2.29
CA ILE A 634 -5.06 -18.91 3.16
C ILE A 634 -5.00 -20.26 2.44
N ASN A 635 -6.09 -20.65 1.76
CA ASN A 635 -6.16 -21.92 1.03
C ASN A 635 -5.12 -22.02 -0.10
N ILE A 636 -5.03 -20.97 -0.93
CA ILE A 636 -4.08 -20.92 -2.04
C ILE A 636 -2.64 -20.89 -1.53
N ARG A 637 -2.38 -20.11 -0.47
CA ARG A 637 -1.09 -19.99 0.19
C ARG A 637 -0.61 -21.31 0.78
N GLU A 638 -1.45 -22.04 1.53
CA GLU A 638 -1.09 -23.31 2.18
C GLU A 638 -0.71 -24.42 1.18
N LYS A 639 -1.10 -24.28 -0.09
CA LYS A 639 -0.73 -25.21 -1.17
C LYS A 639 0.61 -24.90 -1.84
N LYS A 640 1.31 -23.82 -1.44
CA LYS A 640 2.60 -23.44 -2.04
C LYS A 640 3.76 -24.17 -1.35
N PRO A 641 4.55 -24.97 -2.11
CA PRO A 641 5.75 -25.59 -1.55
C PRO A 641 6.76 -24.50 -1.16
N ASN A 642 7.60 -24.75 -0.15
CA ASN A 642 8.75 -23.91 0.18
C ASN A 642 8.46 -22.43 0.53
N LEU A 643 7.23 -22.09 0.97
CA LEU A 643 6.96 -20.75 1.51
C LEU A 643 7.87 -20.46 2.70
N GLU A 644 8.60 -19.36 2.66
CA GLU A 644 9.32 -18.84 3.83
C GLU A 644 8.37 -18.60 4.99
N LYS A 645 8.85 -18.79 6.22
CA LYS A 645 8.06 -18.59 7.45
C LYS A 645 7.36 -17.23 7.50
N THR A 646 8.02 -16.18 7.01
CA THR A 646 7.46 -14.81 6.93
C THR A 646 6.27 -14.69 5.97
N SER A 647 6.19 -15.55 4.96
CA SER A 647 5.12 -15.62 3.96
C SER A 647 4.05 -16.67 4.29
N GLN A 648 4.23 -17.45 5.37
CA GLN A 648 3.30 -18.50 5.80
C GLN A 648 2.15 -17.98 6.66
N THR A 649 2.27 -16.78 7.25
CA THR A 649 1.24 -16.18 8.11
C THR A 649 1.00 -14.72 7.75
N ILE A 650 -0.18 -14.22 8.10
CA ILE A 650 -0.47 -12.78 8.08
C ILE A 650 0.36 -12.12 9.20
N GLN A 651 1.25 -11.18 8.85
CA GLN A 651 2.20 -10.58 9.79
C GLN A 651 1.59 -9.43 10.60
N GLU A 652 1.99 -9.30 11.87
CA GLU A 652 1.42 -8.34 12.82
C GLU A 652 1.65 -6.87 12.44
N THR A 653 2.74 -6.59 11.71
CA THR A 653 3.24 -5.23 11.48
C THR A 653 2.28 -4.33 10.70
N GLU A 654 1.22 -4.88 10.10
CA GLU A 654 0.31 -4.13 9.21
C GLU A 654 -1.19 -4.47 9.41
N THR A 655 -1.58 -5.17 10.51
CA THR A 655 -2.92 -5.77 10.66
C THR A 655 -3.70 -5.42 11.93
N LEU A 656 -3.51 -4.23 12.48
CA LEU A 656 -4.36 -3.73 13.56
C LEU A 656 -5.84 -3.67 13.12
N ALA A 657 -6.10 -3.12 11.93
CA ALA A 657 -7.46 -3.01 11.40
C ALA A 657 -8.14 -4.38 11.20
N LEU A 658 -7.35 -5.41 10.87
CA LEU A 658 -7.87 -6.77 10.77
C LEU A 658 -8.26 -7.32 12.15
N ARG A 659 -7.41 -7.14 13.15
CA ARG A 659 -7.68 -7.55 14.54
C ARG A 659 -8.89 -6.85 15.12
N GLU A 660 -9.03 -5.55 14.90
CA GLU A 660 -10.20 -4.77 15.31
C GLU A 660 -11.49 -5.27 14.63
N LEU A 661 -11.43 -5.53 13.32
CA LEU A 661 -12.58 -6.03 12.56
C LEU A 661 -13.06 -7.41 13.06
N PHE A 662 -12.12 -8.31 13.35
CA PHE A 662 -12.42 -9.65 13.86
C PHE A 662 -12.64 -9.70 15.38
N LYS A 663 -12.32 -8.63 16.11
CA LYS A 663 -12.30 -8.56 17.58
C LYS A 663 -11.42 -9.65 18.21
N LEU A 664 -10.26 -9.89 17.61
CA LEU A 664 -9.26 -10.87 18.05
C LEU A 664 -7.92 -10.17 18.33
N ASN A 665 -7.11 -10.76 19.20
CA ASN A 665 -5.90 -10.12 19.71
C ASN A 665 -4.68 -10.41 18.83
N THR A 666 -4.66 -11.58 18.17
CA THR A 666 -3.55 -12.02 17.33
C THR A 666 -3.99 -12.37 15.91
N ASN A 667 -3.06 -12.36 14.97
CA ASN A 667 -3.34 -12.77 13.59
C ASN A 667 -3.54 -14.29 13.49
N GLU A 668 -2.86 -15.06 14.34
CA GLU A 668 -3.02 -16.51 14.45
C GLU A 668 -4.46 -16.85 14.83
N GLU A 669 -5.06 -16.14 15.80
CA GLU A 669 -6.46 -16.31 16.18
C GLU A 669 -7.40 -16.04 15.00
N ILE A 670 -7.09 -15.04 14.16
CA ILE A 670 -7.86 -14.74 12.95
C ILE A 670 -7.76 -15.90 11.97
N GLU A 671 -6.55 -16.35 11.65
CA GLU A 671 -6.35 -17.47 10.72
C GLU A 671 -7.00 -18.77 11.23
N GLU A 672 -6.87 -19.08 12.53
CA GLU A 672 -7.52 -20.22 13.17
C GLU A 672 -9.05 -20.10 13.12
N SER A 673 -9.59 -18.91 13.38
CA SER A 673 -11.02 -18.63 13.28
C SER A 673 -11.52 -18.83 11.84
N ILE A 674 -10.80 -18.33 10.84
CA ILE A 674 -11.12 -18.55 9.42
C ILE A 674 -11.08 -20.05 9.08
N LYS A 675 -10.02 -20.75 9.49
CA LYS A 675 -9.85 -22.19 9.23
C LYS A 675 -10.95 -23.03 9.92
N ARG A 676 -11.37 -22.65 11.13
CA ARG A 676 -12.42 -23.31 11.91
C ARG A 676 -13.82 -23.06 11.34
N ASN A 677 -14.11 -21.82 10.94
CA ASN A 677 -15.46 -21.39 10.56
C ASN A 677 -15.76 -21.64 9.07
N TYR A 678 -14.74 -21.80 8.23
CA TYR A 678 -14.88 -21.99 6.78
C TYR A 678 -14.19 -23.26 6.22
N PRO A 679 -14.33 -24.45 6.83
CA PRO A 679 -13.68 -25.69 6.37
C PRO A 679 -14.17 -26.15 4.98
N GLN A 680 -15.32 -25.64 4.51
CA GLN A 680 -15.99 -26.00 3.26
C GLN A 680 -15.48 -25.25 2.00
N ILE A 681 -14.79 -24.11 2.14
CA ILE A 681 -14.04 -23.52 1.02
C ILE A 681 -12.93 -24.49 0.56
N ASN A 682 -12.44 -25.32 1.48
CA ASN A 682 -11.52 -26.43 1.23
C ASN A 682 -12.16 -27.66 0.55
N LEU A 683 -13.49 -27.86 0.62
CA LEU A 683 -14.21 -28.92 -0.11
C LEU A 683 -14.63 -28.47 -1.52
N ALA A 684 -15.03 -27.21 -1.68
CA ALA A 684 -15.38 -26.61 -2.98
C ALA A 684 -14.17 -26.45 -3.93
N LEU A 685 -12.97 -26.18 -3.39
CA LEU A 685 -11.73 -26.16 -4.18
C LEU A 685 -11.16 -27.57 -4.48
N LYS A 686 -11.68 -28.64 -3.86
CA LYS A 686 -11.27 -30.04 -4.11
C LYS A 686 -12.05 -30.72 -5.24
N SER A 687 -13.32 -30.36 -5.49
CA SER A 687 -14.06 -30.84 -6.68
C SER A 687 -13.55 -30.22 -7.99
N LEU A 688 -12.64 -29.25 -7.86
CA LEU A 688 -12.08 -28.44 -8.93
C LEU A 688 -10.94 -29.14 -9.70
N TYR A 689 -10.55 -30.37 -9.28
CA TYR A 689 -9.41 -31.14 -9.79
C TYR A 689 -9.71 -32.55 -10.32
N ASN A 690 -10.94 -33.08 -10.24
CA ASN A 690 -11.30 -34.38 -10.82
C ASN A 690 -12.40 -34.23 -11.90
N SER A 691 -12.05 -33.61 -13.02
CA SER A 691 -12.76 -33.82 -14.27
C SER A 691 -11.84 -34.63 -15.18
N TYR A 692 -12.20 -35.89 -15.49
CA TYR A 692 -11.94 -36.63 -16.75
C TYR A 692 -11.89 -38.16 -16.50
N SER A 693 -13.03 -38.84 -16.70
CA SER A 693 -13.22 -40.23 -17.20
C SER A 693 -14.61 -40.72 -16.72
N GLU A 694 -15.60 -41.15 -17.49
CA GLU A 694 -15.79 -41.50 -18.91
C GLU A 694 -17.30 -41.37 -19.22
N ARG A 695 -17.62 -41.20 -20.52
CA ARG A 695 -18.97 -41.12 -21.13
C ARG A 695 -19.62 -42.52 -21.10
N GLU A 696 -20.93 -42.76 -21.28
CA GLU A 696 -21.78 -42.44 -22.42
C GLU A 696 -23.26 -42.72 -22.04
N ASP A 697 -24.14 -41.75 -22.21
CA ASP A 697 -25.36 -41.83 -23.03
C ASP A 697 -26.16 -40.53 -22.91
N GLY A 698 -26.83 -40.19 -24.00
CA GLY A 698 -27.12 -38.80 -24.35
C GLY A 698 -28.42 -38.24 -23.77
N GLY A 699 -28.34 -36.95 -23.41
CA GLY A 699 -29.41 -36.00 -23.71
C GLY A 699 -30.28 -35.55 -22.54
N LYS A 700 -29.75 -34.64 -21.72
CA LYS A 700 -30.40 -33.40 -21.22
C LYS A 700 -29.39 -32.64 -20.36
N GLU A 701 -29.13 -31.38 -20.71
CA GLU A 701 -28.16 -30.50 -20.04
C GLU A 701 -28.47 -30.35 -18.55
N LEU A 702 -27.53 -30.79 -17.71
CA LEU A 702 -27.51 -30.62 -16.26
C LEU A 702 -27.09 -29.18 -15.93
N SER A 703 -28.05 -28.40 -15.42
CA SER A 703 -27.82 -27.05 -14.91
C SER A 703 -27.03 -27.09 -13.60
N LEU A 704 -25.77 -26.69 -13.66
CA LEU A 704 -24.95 -26.32 -12.49
C LEU A 704 -25.69 -25.23 -11.71
N ASN A 705 -26.00 -25.50 -10.43
CA ASN A 705 -26.78 -24.57 -9.61
C ASN A 705 -25.90 -23.43 -9.07
N ILE A 706 -26.01 -22.30 -9.75
CA ILE A 706 -25.47 -20.98 -9.46
C ILE A 706 -26.12 -20.42 -8.17
N SER A 707 -25.88 -21.01 -6.99
CA SER A 707 -26.58 -20.59 -5.76
C SER A 707 -25.74 -19.79 -4.77
N SER A 708 -24.44 -20.01 -4.60
CA SER A 708 -23.78 -19.46 -3.39
C SER A 708 -23.58 -17.94 -3.41
N LEU A 709 -23.32 -17.33 -4.57
CA LEU A 709 -23.24 -15.86 -4.66
C LEU A 709 -24.51 -15.19 -5.18
N LYS A 710 -25.37 -15.92 -5.93
CA LYS A 710 -26.73 -15.43 -6.22
C LYS A 710 -27.64 -15.43 -5.00
N GLN A 711 -27.56 -16.42 -4.10
CA GLN A 711 -28.36 -16.43 -2.86
C GLN A 711 -27.92 -15.34 -1.90
N ILE A 712 -26.61 -15.12 -1.73
CA ILE A 712 -26.10 -14.00 -0.92
C ILE A 712 -26.61 -12.67 -1.49
N ALA A 713 -26.49 -12.45 -2.81
CA ALA A 713 -27.04 -11.27 -3.48
C ALA A 713 -28.56 -11.15 -3.40
N SER A 714 -29.30 -12.26 -3.46
CA SER A 714 -30.77 -12.29 -3.40
C SER A 714 -31.30 -12.08 -1.98
N PHE A 715 -30.66 -12.67 -0.97
CA PHE A 715 -31.06 -12.53 0.44
C PHE A 715 -30.79 -11.12 0.99
N LEU A 716 -29.75 -10.43 0.48
CA LEU A 716 -29.49 -9.01 0.78
C LEU A 716 -30.46 -8.07 0.06
N ARG A 717 -30.85 -8.39 -1.18
CA ARG A 717 -31.74 -7.57 -2.02
C ARG A 717 -33.21 -7.68 -1.59
N GLU A 718 -33.59 -8.76 -0.90
CA GLU A 718 -34.95 -9.03 -0.40
C GLU A 718 -35.11 -8.90 1.13
N GLY A 719 -34.04 -8.61 1.89
CA GLY A 719 -34.10 -8.46 3.36
C GLY A 719 -34.34 -9.75 4.15
N ARG A 720 -33.97 -10.92 3.61
CA ARG A 720 -34.33 -12.26 4.12
C ARG A 720 -33.21 -13.02 4.85
N LEU A 721 -32.12 -12.35 5.21
CA LEU A 721 -31.13 -12.88 6.17
C LEU A 721 -31.59 -12.54 7.60
N SER A 722 -32.15 -13.53 8.29
CA SER A 722 -32.36 -13.52 9.74
C SER A 722 -32.03 -14.90 10.34
N GLU A 723 -31.61 -14.91 11.60
CA GLU A 723 -30.76 -15.87 12.34
C GLU A 723 -31.07 -17.39 12.35
N GLY A 724 -31.99 -17.96 11.58
CA GLY A 724 -32.33 -19.39 11.73
C GLY A 724 -32.56 -20.13 10.43
N ASN A 725 -32.08 -21.38 10.39
CA ASN A 725 -32.55 -22.52 9.57
C ASN A 725 -31.64 -22.96 8.43
N ILE A 726 -30.71 -23.89 8.74
CA ILE A 726 -30.39 -25.00 7.83
C ILE A 726 -30.12 -26.27 8.67
N GLN A 727 -30.92 -27.32 8.47
CA GLN A 727 -30.51 -28.72 8.69
C GLN A 727 -30.97 -29.59 7.51
N PRO A 728 -30.14 -30.53 7.02
CA PRO A 728 -30.54 -31.54 6.04
C PRO A 728 -30.36 -32.99 6.56
N GLU A 729 -31.18 -33.90 6.04
CA GLU A 729 -30.97 -35.36 6.11
C GLU A 729 -30.36 -35.91 4.81
N VAL A 730 -29.65 -37.05 4.87
CA VAL A 730 -29.82 -38.31 4.07
C VAL A 730 -28.82 -39.40 4.55
N SER A 731 -29.17 -40.69 4.41
CA SER A 731 -28.43 -41.92 4.84
C SER A 731 -27.68 -42.68 3.72
N LEU A 732 -26.57 -43.38 4.05
CA LEU A 732 -25.82 -44.36 3.21
C LEU A 732 -25.33 -45.58 4.06
N PRO A 733 -24.95 -46.73 3.47
CA PRO A 733 -24.85 -48.04 4.16
C PRO A 733 -23.55 -48.30 4.95
N LEU A 734 -23.73 -49.12 5.99
CA LEU A 734 -22.84 -49.40 7.14
C LEU A 734 -21.37 -49.77 6.83
N ALA A 735 -21.09 -50.54 5.78
CA ALA A 735 -19.76 -51.10 5.53
C ALA A 735 -18.73 -50.04 5.06
N LYS A 736 -19.19 -48.99 4.35
CA LYS A 736 -18.32 -47.92 3.84
C LYS A 736 -17.93 -46.91 4.92
N TRP A 737 -18.71 -46.83 6.00
CA TRP A 737 -18.51 -45.87 7.08
C TRP A 737 -17.35 -46.28 8.00
N TYR A 738 -17.17 -47.58 8.21
CA TYR A 738 -16.09 -48.09 9.04
C TYR A 738 -14.72 -47.80 8.40
N GLU A 739 -14.62 -47.98 7.08
CA GLU A 739 -13.38 -47.79 6.34
C GLU A 739 -12.97 -46.31 6.25
N GLU A 740 -13.92 -45.40 6.01
CA GLU A 740 -13.65 -43.96 5.89
C GLU A 740 -13.39 -43.25 7.23
N ILE A 741 -13.98 -43.73 8.33
CA ILE A 741 -13.88 -43.04 9.63
C ILE A 741 -12.82 -43.66 10.53
N ALA A 742 -12.68 -44.99 10.52
CA ALA A 742 -11.74 -45.68 11.40
C ALA A 742 -10.34 -45.77 10.81
N THR A 743 -10.11 -45.47 9.52
CA THR A 743 -8.79 -45.59 8.88
C THR A 743 -8.44 -44.43 7.96
N ASP A 744 -7.15 -44.24 7.72
CA ASP A 744 -6.57 -43.38 6.69
C ASP A 744 -5.73 -44.27 5.76
N LYS A 745 -6.19 -44.46 4.52
CA LYS A 745 -5.47 -45.27 3.49
C LYS A 745 -5.03 -46.65 4.00
N GLY A 746 -5.88 -47.33 4.78
CA GLY A 746 -5.60 -48.65 5.34
C GLY A 746 -4.92 -48.66 6.71
N ASN A 747 -4.61 -47.50 7.31
CA ASN A 747 -4.07 -47.42 8.68
C ASN A 747 -5.10 -46.82 9.65
N SER A 748 -5.37 -47.47 10.78
CA SER A 748 -6.38 -47.00 11.75
C SER A 748 -6.11 -45.58 12.26
N ARG A 749 -7.13 -44.71 12.25
CA ARG A 749 -7.12 -43.35 12.85
C ARG A 749 -7.54 -43.33 14.31
N LEU A 750 -8.11 -44.40 14.83
CA LEU A 750 -8.42 -44.49 16.25
C LEU A 750 -7.19 -45.00 16.98
N GLY A 751 -6.69 -44.23 17.94
CA GLY A 751 -5.87 -44.77 19.03
C GLY A 751 -6.61 -45.82 19.90
N PHE A 752 -7.74 -46.35 19.43
CA PHE A 752 -8.55 -47.39 20.05
C PHE A 752 -9.15 -48.28 18.97
N VAL A 753 -8.33 -49.19 18.45
CA VAL A 753 -8.78 -50.57 18.24
C VAL A 753 -7.76 -51.42 18.96
N LEU A 754 -7.97 -51.62 20.26
CA LEU A 754 -7.33 -52.74 20.93
C LEU A 754 -8.11 -53.97 20.49
N ASP A 755 -7.42 -55.03 20.08
CA ASP A 755 -8.02 -56.37 20.02
C ASP A 755 -8.43 -56.72 21.46
N VAL A 756 -9.67 -56.41 21.82
CA VAL A 756 -10.22 -56.77 23.13
C VAL A 756 -10.50 -58.25 23.04
N SER A 757 -9.77 -59.03 23.83
CA SER A 757 -9.97 -60.47 23.86
C SER A 757 -11.39 -60.81 24.34
N GLU A 758 -11.94 -61.93 23.90
CA GLU A 758 -13.28 -62.38 24.34
C GLU A 758 -13.35 -62.49 25.88
N SER A 759 -12.24 -62.86 26.54
CA SER A 759 -12.16 -62.88 28.01
C SER A 759 -12.17 -61.50 28.65
N ASP A 760 -11.59 -60.49 28.00
CA ASP A 760 -11.64 -59.10 28.47
C ASP A 760 -13.03 -58.50 28.27
N LEU A 761 -13.68 -58.79 27.14
CA LEU A 761 -15.09 -58.43 26.91
C LEU A 761 -16.00 -59.11 27.95
N GLU A 762 -15.84 -60.41 28.22
CA GLU A 762 -16.62 -61.11 29.26
C GLU A 762 -16.38 -60.53 30.66
N LYS A 763 -15.14 -60.12 30.99
CA LYS A 763 -14.81 -59.45 32.25
C LYS A 763 -15.41 -58.04 32.35
N TYR A 764 -15.47 -57.28 31.25
CA TYR A 764 -16.16 -55.98 31.20
C TYR A 764 -17.68 -56.16 31.29
N PHE A 765 -18.24 -57.06 30.50
CA PHE A 765 -19.68 -57.34 30.51
C PHE A 765 -20.13 -57.91 31.85
N SER A 766 -19.38 -58.78 32.52
CA SER A 766 -19.76 -59.28 33.85
C SER A 766 -19.83 -58.18 34.92
N LYS A 767 -19.05 -57.09 34.80
CA LYS A 767 -19.12 -55.92 35.68
C LYS A 767 -20.31 -55.00 35.37
N ILE A 768 -20.67 -54.86 34.10
CA ILE A 768 -21.71 -53.91 33.65
C ILE A 768 -23.09 -54.60 33.59
N LYS A 769 -23.14 -55.93 33.47
CA LYS A 769 -24.37 -56.75 33.38
C LYS A 769 -25.35 -56.53 34.55
N PRO A 770 -24.93 -56.39 35.81
CA PRO A 770 -25.84 -56.02 36.90
C PRO A 770 -26.51 -54.66 36.67
N TYR A 771 -25.80 -53.66 36.14
CA TYR A 771 -26.36 -52.34 35.82
C TYR A 771 -27.35 -52.39 34.67
N LEU A 772 -27.08 -53.20 33.63
CA LEU A 772 -27.95 -53.30 32.45
C LEU A 772 -29.24 -54.08 32.71
N LYS A 773 -29.26 -54.97 33.72
CA LYS A 773 -30.32 -55.96 33.94
C LYS A 773 -31.71 -55.35 34.14
N ASP A 774 -31.77 -54.19 34.79
CA ASP A 774 -33.02 -53.54 35.17
C ASP A 774 -33.33 -52.31 34.29
N LYS A 775 -32.60 -52.11 33.18
CA LYS A 775 -32.82 -51.00 32.25
C LYS A 775 -33.55 -51.48 30.99
N LYS A 776 -34.54 -50.70 30.56
CA LYS A 776 -35.36 -50.93 29.38
C LYS A 776 -35.03 -49.98 28.22
N ALA A 777 -34.31 -48.88 28.50
CA ALA A 777 -33.79 -47.96 27.48
C ALA A 777 -32.43 -47.39 27.90
N PHE A 778 -31.64 -46.92 26.92
CA PHE A 778 -30.31 -46.36 27.12
C PHE A 778 -30.14 -45.03 26.39
N ILE A 779 -29.59 -44.03 27.08
CA ILE A 779 -29.22 -42.73 26.53
C ILE A 779 -27.70 -42.62 26.51
N PHE A 780 -27.12 -42.61 25.32
CA PHE A 780 -25.71 -42.38 25.10
C PHE A 780 -25.44 -40.88 24.92
N VAL A 781 -24.49 -40.35 25.69
CA VAL A 781 -24.12 -38.93 25.69
C VAL A 781 -22.65 -38.81 25.31
N GLY A 782 -22.32 -37.97 24.33
CA GLY A 782 -20.91 -37.71 24.00
C GLY A 782 -20.76 -36.50 23.09
N MET A 783 -19.80 -35.64 23.42
CA MET A 783 -19.44 -34.42 22.69
C MET A 783 -17.92 -34.33 22.53
N GLY A 784 -17.41 -33.47 21.64
CA GLY A 784 -15.97 -33.40 21.34
C GLY A 784 -15.48 -34.62 20.56
N GLY A 785 -14.31 -35.19 20.87
CA GLY A 785 -13.73 -36.30 20.09
C GLY A 785 -14.55 -37.61 20.10
N SER A 786 -15.33 -37.88 21.16
CA SER A 786 -16.20 -39.07 21.28
C SER A 786 -17.52 -38.95 20.49
N ILE A 787 -17.80 -37.77 19.93
CA ILE A 787 -19.03 -37.53 19.17
C ILE A 787 -19.15 -38.42 17.94
N ASN A 788 -18.01 -38.74 17.31
CA ASN A 788 -17.98 -39.56 16.11
C ASN A 788 -18.39 -41.00 16.44
N THR A 789 -17.97 -41.53 17.59
CA THR A 789 -18.40 -42.85 18.08
C THR A 789 -19.91 -42.88 18.33
N VAL A 790 -20.46 -41.85 18.97
CA VAL A 790 -21.91 -41.69 19.22
C VAL A 790 -22.70 -41.59 17.92
N LYS A 791 -22.22 -40.80 16.94
CA LYS A 791 -22.83 -40.64 15.62
C LYS A 791 -22.77 -41.91 14.77
N ILE A 792 -21.68 -42.68 14.88
CA ILE A 792 -21.56 -44.00 14.27
C ILE A 792 -22.57 -44.93 14.94
N MET A 793 -22.54 -45.13 16.26
CA MET A 793 -23.46 -46.04 16.95
C MET A 793 -24.95 -45.72 16.68
N ARG A 794 -25.31 -44.43 16.61
CA ARG A 794 -26.66 -43.97 16.24
C ARG A 794 -27.13 -44.47 14.87
N LYS A 795 -26.21 -44.71 13.95
CA LYS A 795 -26.53 -45.18 12.59
C LYS A 795 -26.72 -46.69 12.51
N PHE A 796 -26.23 -47.42 13.52
CA PHE A 796 -26.27 -48.87 13.59
C PHE A 796 -27.41 -49.37 14.49
N SER A 797 -27.82 -48.58 15.49
CA SER A 797 -28.99 -48.88 16.32
C SER A 797 -30.26 -48.26 15.74
N GLN A 798 -31.18 -49.10 15.27
CA GLN A 798 -32.54 -48.69 14.90
C GLN A 798 -33.54 -48.89 16.05
N ASP A 799 -33.06 -49.32 17.22
CA ASP A 799 -33.89 -49.51 18.40
C ASP A 799 -34.18 -48.15 19.06
N GLU A 800 -35.45 -47.74 19.06
CA GLU A 800 -35.89 -46.47 19.64
C GLU A 800 -35.65 -46.38 21.16
N ARG A 801 -35.33 -47.50 21.81
CA ARG A 801 -34.92 -47.54 23.22
C ARG A 801 -33.46 -47.16 23.41
N ILE A 802 -32.69 -46.96 22.34
CA ILE A 802 -31.30 -46.51 22.40
C ILE A 802 -31.20 -45.13 21.74
N ILE A 803 -31.01 -44.11 22.58
CA ILE A 803 -31.00 -42.70 22.20
C ILE A 803 -29.59 -42.15 22.29
N PHE A 804 -29.25 -41.25 21.37
CA PHE A 804 -27.94 -40.60 21.33
C PHE A 804 -28.12 -39.09 21.38
N ILE A 805 -27.49 -38.44 22.36
CA ILE A 805 -27.59 -37.00 22.61
C ILE A 805 -26.24 -36.34 22.41
N ASP A 806 -26.22 -35.37 21.48
CA ASP A 806 -25.06 -34.56 21.11
C ASP A 806 -25.34 -33.06 21.08
N THR A 807 -26.31 -32.63 21.89
CA THR A 807 -26.63 -31.21 22.06
C THR A 807 -26.91 -30.93 23.54
N PRO A 808 -26.43 -29.82 24.11
CA PRO A 808 -26.77 -29.39 25.46
C PRO A 808 -28.13 -28.67 25.54
N ASP A 809 -28.96 -28.74 24.48
CA ASP A 809 -30.30 -28.15 24.50
C ASP A 809 -31.21 -28.87 25.52
N LYS A 810 -31.49 -28.16 26.61
CA LYS A 810 -32.28 -28.65 27.75
C LYS A 810 -33.71 -29.00 27.39
N MET A 811 -34.35 -28.27 26.47
CA MET A 811 -35.73 -28.53 26.06
C MET A 811 -35.81 -29.79 25.21
N MET A 812 -34.87 -29.97 24.29
CA MET A 812 -34.80 -31.17 23.46
C MET A 812 -34.52 -32.43 24.30
N ILE A 813 -33.57 -32.35 25.24
CA ILE A 813 -33.24 -33.46 26.14
C ILE A 813 -34.46 -33.86 26.98
N LYS A 814 -35.16 -32.88 27.54
CA LYS A 814 -36.36 -33.12 28.35
C LYS A 814 -37.47 -33.79 27.52
N GLY A 815 -37.72 -33.30 26.30
CA GLY A 815 -38.72 -33.88 25.41
C GLY A 815 -38.44 -35.34 25.04
N LEU A 816 -37.17 -35.68 24.79
CA LEU A 816 -36.76 -37.07 24.51
C LEU A 816 -36.98 -38.01 25.69
N VAL A 817 -36.70 -37.54 26.92
CA VAL A 817 -36.93 -38.33 28.14
C VAL A 817 -38.44 -38.52 28.38
N GLU A 818 -39.24 -37.48 28.19
CA GLU A 818 -40.69 -37.55 28.30
C GLU A 818 -41.31 -38.50 27.26
N GLU A 819 -40.74 -38.56 26.05
CA GLU A 819 -41.17 -39.52 25.02
C GLU A 819 -40.98 -40.97 25.46
N LEU A 820 -39.82 -41.30 26.07
CA LEU A 820 -39.58 -42.65 26.61
C LEU A 820 -40.54 -42.99 27.77
N GLN A 821 -40.83 -42.02 28.64
CA GLN A 821 -41.83 -42.19 29.70
C GLN A 821 -43.23 -42.41 29.14
N GLY A 822 -43.59 -41.70 28.06
CA GLY A 822 -44.85 -41.90 27.32
C GLY A 822 -44.97 -43.30 26.70
N LYS A 823 -43.84 -43.95 26.39
CA LYS A 823 -43.77 -45.36 25.95
C LYS A 823 -43.80 -46.37 27.11
N GLY A 824 -44.06 -45.92 28.34
CA GLY A 824 -44.21 -46.77 29.53
C GLY A 824 -42.89 -47.19 30.17
N ILE A 825 -41.78 -46.50 29.87
CA ILE A 825 -40.46 -46.75 30.45
C ILE A 825 -40.22 -45.72 31.56
N SER A 826 -40.14 -46.16 32.81
CA SER A 826 -39.88 -45.26 33.93
C SER A 826 -38.45 -44.73 33.91
N LEU A 827 -38.19 -43.59 34.55
CA LEU A 827 -36.84 -42.99 34.62
C LEU A 827 -35.81 -43.94 35.22
N GLU A 828 -36.19 -44.76 36.21
CA GLU A 828 -35.32 -45.75 36.85
C GLU A 828 -34.90 -46.88 35.91
N GLU A 829 -35.69 -47.10 34.86
CA GLU A 829 -35.44 -48.09 33.81
C GLU A 829 -34.65 -47.49 32.62
N ILE A 830 -34.27 -46.21 32.66
CA ILE A 830 -33.44 -45.57 31.65
C ILE A 830 -32.00 -45.51 32.15
N GLY A 831 -31.08 -46.18 31.45
CA GLY A 831 -29.64 -46.08 31.72
C GLY A 831 -29.01 -44.95 30.90
N VAL A 832 -28.15 -44.14 31.50
CA VAL A 832 -27.36 -43.11 30.79
C VAL A 832 -25.91 -43.56 30.70
N ILE A 833 -25.32 -43.43 29.51
CA ILE A 833 -23.94 -43.84 29.22
C ILE A 833 -23.21 -42.64 28.62
N ALA A 834 -22.39 -41.97 29.42
CA ALA A 834 -21.61 -40.82 29.01
C ALA A 834 -20.22 -41.24 28.51
N ILE A 835 -19.85 -40.83 27.30
CA ILE A 835 -18.59 -41.20 26.64
C ILE A 835 -17.70 -39.97 26.53
N SER A 836 -16.56 -39.97 27.22
CA SER A 836 -15.56 -38.90 27.12
C SER A 836 -14.16 -39.44 27.40
N LYS A 837 -13.26 -39.30 26.43
CA LYS A 837 -11.88 -39.82 26.54
C LYS A 837 -11.17 -39.31 27.81
N SER A 838 -11.24 -38.02 28.08
CA SER A 838 -10.57 -37.37 29.23
C SER A 838 -11.47 -37.12 30.43
N ALA A 839 -12.76 -37.48 30.36
CA ALA A 839 -13.78 -37.13 31.35
C ALA A 839 -13.87 -35.62 31.67
N THR A 840 -13.36 -34.72 30.84
CA THR A 840 -13.28 -33.27 31.10
C THR A 840 -13.97 -32.42 30.04
N THR A 841 -14.63 -33.05 29.06
CA THR A 841 -15.35 -32.34 28.00
C THR A 841 -16.55 -31.58 28.56
N PHE A 842 -16.46 -30.26 28.58
CA PHE A 842 -17.43 -29.36 29.22
C PHE A 842 -18.87 -29.59 28.70
N GLU A 843 -19.02 -29.82 27.41
CA GLU A 843 -20.31 -30.03 26.75
C GLU A 843 -20.94 -31.38 27.14
N THR A 844 -20.15 -32.45 27.22
CA THR A 844 -20.60 -33.77 27.70
C THR A 844 -21.08 -33.67 29.15
N HIS A 845 -20.33 -32.96 30.01
CA HIS A 845 -20.74 -32.69 31.38
C HIS A 845 -22.01 -31.86 31.48
N THR A 846 -22.17 -30.87 30.60
CA THR A 846 -23.36 -30.02 30.54
C THR A 846 -24.62 -30.86 30.25
N ILE A 847 -24.54 -31.79 29.29
CA ILE A 847 -25.67 -32.69 28.98
C ILE A 847 -25.97 -33.64 30.14
N VAL A 848 -24.94 -34.24 30.74
CA VAL A 848 -25.10 -35.16 31.88
C VAL A 848 -25.72 -34.42 33.09
N ASN A 849 -25.34 -33.16 33.33
CA ASN A 849 -25.93 -32.35 34.39
C ASN A 849 -27.41 -32.02 34.12
N ILE A 850 -27.78 -31.75 32.87
CA ILE A 850 -29.18 -31.56 32.50
C ILE A 850 -30.01 -32.82 32.79
N LEU A 851 -29.49 -34.01 32.43
CA LEU A 851 -30.15 -35.28 32.74
C LEU A 851 -30.22 -35.52 34.26
N LYS A 852 -29.15 -35.21 35.00
CA LYS A 852 -29.14 -35.30 36.47
C LYS A 852 -30.23 -34.43 37.10
N GLU A 853 -30.44 -33.22 36.59
CA GLU A 853 -31.50 -32.34 37.07
C GLU A 853 -32.90 -32.96 36.85
N ILE A 854 -33.15 -33.59 35.71
CA ILE A 854 -34.43 -34.25 35.40
C ILE A 854 -34.72 -35.40 36.38
N TYR A 855 -33.72 -36.24 36.68
CA TYR A 855 -33.88 -37.33 37.66
C TYR A 855 -34.06 -36.81 39.09
N THR A 856 -33.28 -35.78 39.46
CA THR A 856 -33.36 -35.17 40.80
C THR A 856 -34.73 -34.51 41.03
N GLN A 857 -35.30 -33.87 40.02
CA GLN A 857 -36.66 -33.31 40.08
C GLN A 857 -37.75 -34.36 40.33
N ASN A 858 -37.50 -35.61 39.91
CA ASN A 858 -38.38 -36.75 40.18
C ASN A 858 -38.01 -37.52 41.47
N LYS A 859 -37.11 -36.96 42.29
CA LYS A 859 -36.59 -37.55 43.55
C LYS A 859 -35.87 -38.89 43.36
N LEU A 860 -35.24 -39.09 42.21
CA LEU A 860 -34.47 -40.29 41.88
C LEU A 860 -32.97 -40.00 41.94
N ASP A 861 -32.19 -40.99 42.37
CA ASP A 861 -30.73 -40.92 42.34
C ASP A 861 -30.22 -41.20 40.92
N PHE A 862 -29.78 -40.15 40.25
CA PHE A 862 -29.24 -40.25 38.89
C PHE A 862 -27.99 -41.13 38.80
N THR A 863 -27.19 -41.24 39.87
CA THR A 863 -25.92 -41.98 39.82
C THR A 863 -26.12 -43.48 39.66
N GLN A 864 -27.27 -44.02 40.10
CA GLN A 864 -27.66 -45.41 39.88
C GLN A 864 -28.06 -45.71 38.43
N ASN A 865 -28.17 -44.66 37.61
CA ASN A 865 -28.59 -44.69 36.21
C ASN A 865 -27.56 -44.05 35.29
N LEU A 866 -26.31 -43.85 35.75
CA LEU A 866 -25.24 -43.27 34.94
C LEU A 866 -23.99 -44.12 34.94
N ILE A 867 -23.48 -44.44 33.75
CA ILE A 867 -22.14 -44.99 33.53
C ILE A 867 -21.30 -43.99 32.74
N TRP A 868 -20.06 -43.78 33.17
CA TRP A 868 -19.06 -43.07 32.40
C TRP A 868 -18.11 -44.05 31.71
N LEU A 869 -17.97 -43.90 30.40
CA LEU A 869 -16.97 -44.56 29.57
C LEU A 869 -15.84 -43.56 29.31
N ILE A 870 -14.74 -43.73 30.03
CA ILE A 870 -13.58 -42.85 30.05
C ILE A 870 -12.33 -43.64 29.72
N ASP A 871 -11.33 -42.97 29.17
CA ASP A 871 -10.07 -43.56 28.76
C ASP A 871 -8.93 -42.92 29.56
N LEU A 872 -8.92 -43.25 30.86
CA LEU A 872 -7.88 -42.91 31.81
C LEU A 872 -7.42 -44.20 32.51
N PRO A 873 -6.14 -44.30 32.94
CA PRO A 873 -5.61 -45.53 33.52
C PRO A 873 -6.10 -45.86 34.95
N ASN A 874 -7.09 -45.11 35.47
CA ASN A 874 -7.82 -45.33 36.73
C ASN A 874 -9.26 -44.82 36.56
#